data_AF-A0A350P3G9-F1
#
_entry.id   AF-A0A350P3G9-F1
#
_cell.length_a   1.000
_cell.length_b   1.000
_cell.length_c   1.000
_cell.angle_alpha   90.00
_cell.angle_beta   90.00
_cell.angle_gamma   90.00
#
_symmetry.space_group_name_H-M   'P 1'
#
loop_
_entity.id
_entity.type
_entity.pdbx_description
1 polymer ?
#
loop_
_entity_poly.entity_id
_entity_poly.type
_entity_poly.pdbx_seq_one_letter_code
_entity_poly.pdbx_strand_id
1 'polypeptide(L)'
;YQKHRFDDEGSAKFAKEFGDFVDETAANASPKFSNIINNVGTTLLASNKLNMQSKEAERKRTNLASSSQADFENKLGILQDLIAISAPQIDIDEAKADIESILTSQSKAFPEIFTPEVLNRNRNTFRTTVVTGAAQNIVSKALTLPAEDLTSDTINNIEQALLSPKNQELQDAVPESIRPLIQDIVKLEGFGTNKAAVIRSLDALRQNLQVGEVNEAQRKRAERDEIQDTAASDAITFISELGEEEKVIANKIQDAIADGNLGEVASLIKDLDKKIDEARPTFLSGNKSTRPLDAAQIAIRTFTIRSLIADASDQLDADGSEDLHLFLTTGGNKGGSSLPPAVMDIARTVVGLQDTAQDFTIVRSEADRVLRENAPTTPTALDRAFASLTSNQVVDGGDAKVREAGDVYVWRSLNVAPENQQPAFYLSSSAFQENGLPAAPITGLMSRRVVPEGMGDALSALASGVGLNDEAYVNGLNMFRSFYRMPTADGTFLTLWSNPGGLSPDEQSVFQTVLALQRLQPERNVKETFFQVIERKQNPDTTEANIMVALSGYPPNSELKTGRGMMSKYLAFKAGGNRLGRELFEPLIVSMANNNFTFKQIDKEIDRLKESIFAPTDGLVVDRLSGFSGSSPYSLRAVFPDEEIRSLFVSKVQRVLDEQTDGQFVFSAVAGKNPGKFGLEDKNMVVLVPFPNLSLKPNDKNRLMYFPMYKNEANELVPIIGKDGPLLIPLELANQEIQNLVTRREEEAIARGAASDKAKKRRRRQSQTPKEILPSMDDGGA
;
A
#
# COMPACT_ATOMS: atom_id res chain seq x y z
N TYR A 1 -82.46 16.14 -84.80
CA TYR A 1 -82.05 15.18 -83.75
C TYR A 1 -80.63 15.45 -83.24
N GLN A 2 -79.58 15.27 -84.04
CA GLN A 2 -78.17 15.40 -83.57
C GLN A 2 -77.86 16.74 -82.88
N LYS A 3 -78.40 17.84 -83.41
CA LYS A 3 -78.25 19.21 -82.87
C LYS A 3 -78.81 19.37 -81.44
N HIS A 4 -79.93 18.71 -81.13
CA HIS A 4 -80.70 18.97 -79.90
C HIS A 4 -80.65 17.81 -78.89
N ARG A 5 -80.01 16.68 -79.22
CA ARG A 5 -80.07 15.45 -78.38
C ARG A 5 -79.44 15.60 -76.99
N PHE A 6 -78.67 16.66 -76.77
CA PHE A 6 -77.98 16.95 -75.51
C PHE A 6 -78.54 18.15 -74.74
N ASP A 7 -79.54 18.85 -75.29
CA ASP A 7 -80.16 20.02 -74.64
C ASP A 7 -81.19 19.58 -73.57
N ASP A 8 -81.37 20.38 -72.52
CA ASP A 8 -82.34 20.10 -71.44
C ASP A 8 -83.82 20.20 -71.88
N GLU A 9 -84.07 20.91 -72.99
CA GLU A 9 -85.35 21.02 -73.69
C GLU A 9 -85.25 20.55 -75.15
N GLY A 10 -84.27 19.69 -75.43
CA GLY A 10 -83.96 19.20 -76.76
C GLY A 10 -85.15 18.56 -77.47
N SER A 11 -86.01 17.84 -76.75
CA SER A 11 -87.21 17.18 -77.24
C SER A 11 -88.27 18.18 -77.70
N ALA A 12 -88.43 19.29 -76.97
CA ALA A 12 -89.34 20.38 -77.34
C ALA A 12 -88.80 21.17 -78.54
N LYS A 13 -87.51 21.52 -78.53
CA LYS A 13 -86.84 22.21 -79.65
C LYS A 13 -86.86 21.36 -80.93
N PHE A 14 -86.59 20.06 -80.82
CA PHE A 14 -86.67 19.13 -81.94
C PHE A 14 -88.09 18.95 -82.44
N ALA A 15 -89.08 18.83 -81.53
CA ALA A 15 -90.48 18.71 -81.91
C ALA A 15 -90.97 19.90 -82.73
N LYS A 16 -90.55 21.11 -82.34
CA LYS A 16 -90.84 22.34 -83.05
C LYS A 16 -90.12 22.39 -84.41
N GLU A 17 -88.79 22.37 -84.43
CA GLU A 17 -88.02 22.55 -85.67
C GLU A 17 -88.29 21.45 -86.71
N PHE A 18 -88.46 20.18 -86.29
CA PHE A 18 -88.75 19.09 -87.21
C PHE A 18 -90.23 19.04 -87.60
N GLY A 19 -91.14 19.47 -86.71
CA GLY A 19 -92.56 19.64 -87.03
C GLY A 19 -92.75 20.70 -88.12
N ASP A 20 -92.16 21.89 -87.92
CA ASP A 20 -92.19 22.99 -88.88
C ASP A 20 -91.63 22.54 -90.24
N PHE A 21 -90.54 21.77 -90.24
CA PHE A 21 -89.96 21.18 -91.46
C PHE A 21 -90.90 20.20 -92.16
N VAL A 22 -91.57 19.30 -91.41
CA VAL A 22 -92.52 18.35 -91.98
C VAL A 22 -93.72 19.08 -92.59
N ASP A 23 -94.26 20.07 -91.88
CA ASP A 23 -95.41 20.87 -92.32
C ASP A 23 -95.07 21.67 -93.58
N GLU A 24 -93.92 22.36 -93.61
CA GLU A 24 -93.45 23.11 -94.77
C GLU A 24 -93.18 22.20 -95.97
N THR A 25 -92.59 21.04 -95.74
CA THR A 25 -92.30 20.05 -96.80
C THR A 25 -93.59 19.45 -97.36
N ALA A 26 -94.58 19.15 -96.52
CA ALA A 26 -95.86 18.60 -96.93
C ALA A 26 -96.74 19.63 -97.67
N ALA A 27 -96.69 20.90 -97.28
CA ALA A 27 -97.43 22.00 -97.92
C ALA A 27 -96.92 22.28 -99.35
N ASN A 28 -95.61 22.12 -99.58
CA ASN A 28 -94.97 22.36 -100.87
C ASN A 28 -94.90 21.11 -101.78
N ALA A 29 -95.34 19.94 -101.29
CA ALA A 29 -95.33 18.69 -102.05
C ALA A 29 -96.60 18.52 -102.92
N SER A 30 -96.48 17.74 -104.00
CA SER A 30 -97.64 17.33 -104.81
C SER A 30 -98.70 16.64 -103.93
N PRO A 31 -100.01 16.87 -104.14
CA PRO A 31 -101.08 16.37 -103.27
C PRO A 31 -101.03 14.87 -102.97
N LYS A 32 -100.57 14.06 -103.94
CA LYS A 32 -100.43 12.60 -103.79
C LYS A 32 -99.36 12.17 -102.77
N PHE A 33 -98.40 13.04 -102.46
CA PHE A 33 -97.30 12.76 -101.52
C PHE A 33 -97.43 13.48 -100.18
N SER A 34 -98.22 14.57 -100.12
CA SER A 34 -98.41 15.36 -98.90
C SER A 34 -98.87 14.49 -97.71
N ASN A 35 -99.84 13.60 -97.93
CA ASN A 35 -100.30 12.66 -96.90
C ASN A 35 -99.22 11.68 -96.44
N ILE A 36 -98.35 11.21 -97.35
CA ILE A 36 -97.26 10.28 -97.01
C ILE A 36 -96.19 11.01 -96.20
N ILE A 37 -95.82 12.23 -96.60
CA ILE A 37 -94.84 13.07 -95.90
C ILE A 37 -95.34 13.39 -94.48
N ASN A 38 -96.62 13.75 -94.33
CA ASN A 38 -97.22 13.97 -93.02
C ASN A 38 -97.20 12.71 -92.16
N ASN A 39 -97.62 11.56 -92.70
CA ASN A 39 -97.67 10.31 -91.91
C ASN A 39 -96.27 9.80 -91.52
N VAL A 40 -95.31 9.80 -92.44
CA VAL A 40 -93.94 9.36 -92.17
C VAL A 40 -93.21 10.38 -91.28
N GLY A 41 -93.36 11.67 -91.58
CA GLY A 41 -92.75 12.77 -90.83
C GLY A 41 -93.24 12.83 -89.38
N THR A 42 -94.55 12.73 -89.15
CA THR A 42 -95.12 12.70 -87.79
C THR A 42 -94.70 11.44 -87.01
N THR A 43 -94.60 10.29 -87.67
CA THR A 43 -94.11 9.05 -87.03
C THR A 43 -92.64 9.15 -86.63
N LEU A 44 -91.79 9.66 -87.53
CA LEU A 44 -90.37 9.91 -87.23
C LEU A 44 -90.19 10.97 -86.14
N LEU A 45 -91.04 12.00 -86.14
CA LEU A 45 -91.08 13.02 -85.11
C LEU A 45 -91.40 12.40 -83.75
N ALA A 46 -92.46 11.60 -83.66
CA ALA A 46 -92.88 10.95 -82.43
C ALA A 46 -91.82 9.99 -81.88
N SER A 47 -91.26 9.12 -82.72
CA SER A 47 -90.22 8.15 -82.32
C SER A 47 -88.95 8.85 -81.80
N ASN A 48 -88.45 9.85 -82.54
CA ASN A 48 -87.25 10.57 -82.12
C ASN A 48 -87.50 11.46 -80.90
N LYS A 49 -88.69 12.06 -80.79
CA LYS A 49 -89.11 12.82 -79.60
C LYS A 49 -89.14 11.94 -78.37
N LEU A 50 -89.73 10.74 -78.44
CA LEU A 50 -89.75 9.77 -77.33
C LEU A 50 -88.33 9.36 -76.91
N ASN A 51 -87.45 9.10 -77.87
CA ASN A 51 -86.03 8.79 -77.59
C ASN A 51 -85.33 9.98 -76.89
N MET A 52 -85.56 11.21 -77.35
CA MET A 52 -84.99 12.41 -76.72
C MET A 52 -85.57 12.67 -75.33
N GLN A 53 -86.88 12.51 -75.13
CA GLN A 53 -87.53 12.61 -73.82
C GLN A 53 -86.99 11.57 -72.84
N SER A 54 -86.75 10.34 -73.30
CA SER A 54 -86.11 9.28 -72.51
C SER A 54 -84.69 9.67 -72.08
N LYS A 55 -83.87 10.21 -73.00
CA LYS A 55 -82.52 10.70 -72.69
C LYS A 55 -82.50 11.93 -71.78
N GLU A 56 -83.45 12.85 -71.93
CA GLU A 56 -83.63 13.99 -71.02
C GLU A 56 -84.00 13.54 -69.62
N ALA A 57 -84.92 12.59 -69.50
CA ALA A 57 -85.30 12.01 -68.21
C ALA A 57 -84.10 11.30 -67.54
N GLU A 58 -83.29 10.57 -68.30
CA GLU A 58 -82.07 9.92 -67.81
C GLU A 58 -81.01 10.93 -67.33
N ARG A 59 -80.78 12.02 -68.10
CA ARG A 59 -79.88 13.12 -67.67
C ARG A 59 -80.37 13.79 -66.40
N LYS A 60 -81.66 14.15 -66.33
CA LYS A 60 -82.26 14.77 -65.14
C LYS A 60 -82.12 13.84 -63.92
N ARG A 61 -82.35 12.53 -64.10
CA ARG A 61 -82.16 11.52 -63.05
C ARG A 61 -80.71 11.46 -62.57
N THR A 62 -79.74 11.48 -63.48
CA THR A 62 -78.30 11.46 -63.16
C THR A 62 -77.85 12.72 -62.43
N ASN A 63 -78.33 13.90 -62.87
CA ASN A 63 -78.03 15.17 -62.23
C ASN A 63 -78.60 15.23 -60.80
N LEU A 64 -79.86 14.81 -60.61
CA LEU A 64 -80.47 14.74 -59.28
C LEU A 64 -79.75 13.75 -58.35
N ALA A 65 -79.33 12.59 -58.88
CA ALA A 65 -78.52 11.64 -58.11
C ALA A 65 -77.16 12.24 -57.71
N SER A 66 -76.50 12.97 -58.62
CA SER A 66 -75.24 13.66 -58.33
C SER A 66 -75.41 14.74 -57.27
N SER A 67 -76.47 15.54 -57.34
CA SER A 67 -76.79 16.54 -56.30
C SER A 67 -77.08 15.87 -54.95
N SER A 68 -77.78 14.75 -54.93
CA SER A 68 -78.03 13.98 -53.70
C SER A 68 -76.75 13.38 -53.11
N GLN A 69 -75.81 12.94 -53.94
CA GLN A 69 -74.50 12.47 -53.48
C GLN A 69 -73.67 13.61 -52.88
N ALA A 70 -73.68 14.79 -53.51
CA ALA A 70 -73.01 15.98 -52.97
C ALA A 70 -73.62 16.44 -51.64
N ASP A 71 -74.95 16.37 -51.50
CA ASP A 71 -75.64 16.68 -50.23
C ASP A 71 -75.26 15.70 -49.12
N PHE A 72 -75.18 14.40 -49.44
CA PHE A 72 -74.65 13.38 -48.53
C PHE A 72 -73.22 13.71 -48.07
N GLU A 73 -72.31 14.03 -48.99
CA GLU A 73 -70.91 14.36 -48.67
C GLU A 73 -70.79 15.64 -47.82
N ASN A 74 -71.61 16.66 -48.10
CA ASN A 74 -71.66 17.88 -47.31
C ASN A 74 -72.14 17.60 -45.88
N LYS A 75 -73.23 16.83 -45.73
CA LYS A 75 -73.76 16.46 -44.41
C LYS A 75 -72.79 15.59 -43.61
N LEU A 76 -71.99 14.75 -44.27
CA LEU A 76 -70.89 14.04 -43.61
C LEU A 76 -69.86 15.00 -43.02
N GLY A 77 -69.44 16.02 -43.78
CA GLY A 77 -68.51 17.04 -43.29
C GLY A 77 -69.04 17.76 -42.04
N ILE A 78 -70.30 18.21 -42.10
CA ILE A 78 -70.97 18.86 -40.96
C ILE A 78 -71.02 17.93 -39.74
N LEU A 79 -71.40 16.67 -39.94
CA LEU A 79 -71.45 15.71 -38.84
C LEU A 79 -70.07 15.49 -38.21
N GLN A 80 -69.02 15.39 -39.03
CA GLN A 80 -67.66 15.21 -38.54
C GLN A 80 -67.25 16.38 -37.64
N ASP A 81 -67.51 17.61 -38.08
CA ASP A 81 -67.17 18.82 -37.35
C ASP A 81 -67.95 18.92 -36.03
N LEU A 82 -69.26 18.62 -36.06
CA LEU A 82 -70.11 18.61 -34.85
C LEU A 82 -69.59 17.61 -33.80
N ILE A 83 -69.17 16.41 -34.23
CA ILE A 83 -68.61 15.41 -33.30
C ILE A 83 -67.23 15.87 -32.80
N ALA A 84 -66.39 16.43 -33.68
CA ALA A 84 -65.04 16.88 -33.35
C ALA A 84 -65.02 17.98 -32.26
N ILE A 85 -66.03 18.85 -32.24
CA ILE A 85 -66.14 19.95 -31.25
C ILE A 85 -66.98 19.60 -30.02
N SER A 86 -67.43 18.36 -29.87
CA SER A 86 -68.39 17.96 -28.82
C SER A 86 -69.68 18.80 -28.84
N ALA A 87 -70.28 19.02 -30.01
CA ALA A 87 -71.56 19.73 -30.13
C ALA A 87 -72.68 19.02 -29.32
N PRO A 88 -73.77 19.72 -28.96
CA PRO A 88 -74.92 19.12 -28.30
C PRO A 88 -75.40 17.85 -29.01
N GLN A 89 -75.70 16.80 -28.23
CA GLN A 89 -76.08 15.48 -28.76
C GLN A 89 -77.29 15.57 -29.72
N ILE A 90 -78.20 16.51 -29.48
CA ILE A 90 -79.37 16.75 -30.33
C ILE A 90 -78.97 17.15 -31.77
N ASP A 91 -77.93 17.98 -31.94
CA ASP A 91 -77.46 18.44 -33.25
C ASP A 91 -76.75 17.29 -33.99
N ILE A 92 -75.99 16.47 -33.26
CA ILE A 92 -75.33 15.27 -33.79
C ILE A 92 -76.37 14.24 -34.25
N ASP A 93 -77.42 14.02 -33.47
CA ASP A 93 -78.48 13.06 -33.79
C ASP A 93 -79.35 13.54 -34.95
N GLU A 94 -79.63 14.85 -35.04
CA GLU A 94 -80.31 15.46 -36.20
C GLU A 94 -79.49 15.27 -37.49
N ALA A 95 -78.18 15.57 -37.45
CA ALA A 95 -77.30 15.37 -38.60
C ALA A 95 -77.21 13.90 -39.03
N LYS A 96 -77.18 12.95 -38.09
CA LYS A 96 -77.24 11.50 -38.39
C LYS A 96 -78.57 11.11 -39.03
N ALA A 97 -79.69 11.62 -38.51
CA ALA A 97 -81.02 11.35 -39.04
C ALA A 97 -81.17 11.90 -40.47
N ASP A 98 -80.63 13.09 -40.75
CA ASP A 98 -80.57 13.69 -42.08
C ASP A 98 -79.81 12.79 -43.06
N ILE A 99 -78.64 12.30 -42.67
CA ILE A 99 -77.82 11.42 -43.52
C ILE A 99 -78.55 10.11 -43.81
N GLU A 100 -79.17 9.48 -42.81
CA GLU A 100 -79.96 8.25 -43.00
C GLU A 100 -81.21 8.49 -43.87
N SER A 101 -81.82 9.67 -43.75
CA SER A 101 -82.91 10.12 -44.62
C SER A 101 -82.43 10.26 -46.07
N ILE A 102 -81.26 10.87 -46.29
CA ILE A 102 -80.64 10.99 -47.62
C ILE A 102 -80.34 9.60 -48.20
N LEU A 103 -79.70 8.70 -47.44
CA LEU A 103 -79.42 7.33 -47.89
C LEU A 103 -80.69 6.55 -48.24
N THR A 104 -81.74 6.71 -47.43
CA THR A 104 -83.05 6.12 -47.70
C THR A 104 -83.67 6.70 -48.96
N SER A 105 -83.60 8.02 -49.14
CA SER A 105 -84.12 8.71 -50.33
C SER A 105 -83.37 8.29 -51.60
N GLN A 106 -82.05 8.16 -51.55
CA GLN A 106 -81.19 7.69 -52.64
C GLN A 106 -81.59 6.29 -53.11
N SER A 107 -81.81 5.37 -52.14
CA SER A 107 -82.20 3.99 -52.43
C SER A 107 -83.56 3.88 -53.14
N LYS A 108 -84.51 4.78 -52.80
CA LYS A 108 -85.87 4.75 -53.35
C LYS A 108 -85.99 5.53 -54.66
N ALA A 109 -85.37 6.69 -54.75
CA ALA A 109 -85.49 7.60 -55.90
C ALA A 109 -84.60 7.18 -57.08
N PHE A 110 -83.43 6.58 -56.82
CA PHE A 110 -82.47 6.24 -57.86
C PHE A 110 -81.83 4.84 -57.69
N PRO A 111 -82.64 3.76 -57.65
CA PRO A 111 -82.17 2.39 -57.36
C PRO A 111 -81.15 1.83 -58.38
N GLU A 112 -81.16 2.33 -59.61
CA GLU A 112 -80.19 1.92 -60.65
C GLU A 112 -78.82 2.60 -60.51
N ILE A 113 -78.76 3.75 -59.82
CA ILE A 113 -77.53 4.52 -59.61
C ILE A 113 -76.94 4.19 -58.23
N PHE A 114 -77.76 4.20 -57.20
CA PHE A 114 -77.38 3.81 -55.84
C PHE A 114 -77.70 2.34 -55.60
N THR A 115 -76.89 1.47 -56.18
CA THR A 115 -77.00 0.01 -55.96
C THR A 115 -76.76 -0.34 -54.49
N PRO A 116 -77.15 -1.54 -54.03
CA PRO A 116 -76.84 -1.99 -52.68
C PRO A 116 -75.35 -1.89 -52.32
N GLU A 117 -74.43 -2.11 -53.28
CA GLU A 117 -72.99 -1.94 -53.03
C GLU A 117 -72.62 -0.46 -52.79
N VAL A 118 -73.18 0.47 -53.57
CA VAL A 118 -72.92 1.91 -53.41
C VAL A 118 -73.49 2.42 -52.09
N LEU A 119 -74.71 2.01 -51.72
CA LEU A 119 -75.33 2.38 -50.45
C LEU A 119 -74.55 1.81 -49.25
N ASN A 120 -74.05 0.58 -49.35
CA ASN A 120 -73.18 0.02 -48.33
C ASN A 120 -71.85 0.76 -48.23
N ARG A 121 -71.27 1.20 -49.36
CA ARG A 121 -70.09 2.06 -49.35
C ARG A 121 -70.39 3.39 -48.65
N ASN A 122 -71.49 4.06 -48.99
CA ASN A 122 -71.88 5.31 -48.36
C ASN A 122 -72.16 5.13 -46.85
N ARG A 123 -72.83 4.06 -46.43
CA ARG A 123 -73.00 3.71 -45.01
C ARG A 123 -71.68 3.47 -44.29
N ASN A 124 -70.72 2.81 -44.94
CA ASN A 124 -69.38 2.65 -44.38
C ASN A 124 -68.64 3.98 -44.29
N THR A 125 -68.76 4.87 -45.27
CA THR A 125 -68.23 6.24 -45.21
C THR A 125 -68.84 6.99 -44.04
N PHE A 126 -70.17 6.94 -43.88
CA PHE A 126 -70.88 7.55 -42.75
C PHE A 126 -70.37 7.06 -41.39
N ARG A 127 -70.24 5.75 -41.19
CA ARG A 127 -69.67 5.18 -39.96
C ARG A 127 -68.22 5.63 -39.74
N THR A 128 -67.43 5.70 -40.80
CA THR A 128 -66.05 6.16 -40.75
C THR A 128 -65.96 7.63 -40.35
N THR A 129 -66.84 8.48 -40.88
CA THR A 129 -66.96 9.89 -40.52
C THR A 129 -67.27 10.06 -39.03
N VAL A 130 -68.21 9.27 -38.48
CA VAL A 130 -68.55 9.31 -37.05
C VAL A 130 -67.35 8.95 -36.17
N VAL A 131 -66.63 7.88 -36.52
CA VAL A 131 -65.41 7.47 -35.79
C VAL A 131 -64.29 8.52 -35.93
N THR A 132 -64.14 9.13 -37.10
CA THR A 132 -63.11 10.15 -37.37
C THR A 132 -63.38 11.44 -36.58
N GLY A 133 -64.63 11.90 -36.53
CA GLY A 133 -65.00 13.06 -35.71
C GLY A 133 -64.73 12.80 -34.22
N ALA A 134 -65.06 11.61 -33.71
CA ALA A 134 -64.78 11.24 -32.32
C ALA A 134 -63.28 11.20 -32.00
N ALA A 135 -62.46 10.75 -32.95
CA ALA A 135 -61.00 10.79 -32.83
C ALA A 135 -60.45 12.23 -32.79
N GLN A 136 -60.98 13.10 -33.65
CA GLN A 136 -60.60 14.52 -33.67
C GLN A 136 -60.99 15.22 -32.36
N ASN A 137 -62.10 14.83 -31.75
CA ASN A 137 -62.49 15.31 -30.42
C ASN A 137 -61.47 14.92 -29.34
N ILE A 138 -61.02 13.66 -29.33
CA ILE A 138 -59.95 13.20 -28.42
C ILE A 138 -58.67 14.04 -28.61
N VAL A 139 -58.25 14.25 -29.86
CA VAL A 139 -57.07 15.06 -30.21
C VAL A 139 -57.25 16.52 -29.75
N SER A 140 -58.40 17.13 -30.04
CA SER A 140 -58.72 18.49 -29.63
C SER A 140 -58.69 18.63 -28.10
N LYS A 141 -59.25 17.65 -27.39
CA LYS A 141 -59.26 17.65 -25.93
C LYS A 141 -57.86 17.48 -25.34
N ALA A 142 -57.03 16.62 -25.92
CA ALA A 142 -55.63 16.47 -25.54
C ALA A 142 -54.86 17.80 -25.65
N LEU A 143 -55.10 18.57 -26.71
CA LEU A 143 -54.48 19.90 -26.88
C LEU A 143 -54.93 20.96 -25.86
N THR A 144 -55.99 20.70 -25.08
CA THR A 144 -56.45 21.60 -24.01
C THR A 144 -55.88 21.27 -22.63
N LEU A 145 -55.05 20.23 -22.52
CA LEU A 145 -54.39 19.87 -21.27
C LEU A 145 -53.32 20.92 -20.89
N PRO A 146 -53.02 21.09 -19.58
CA PRO A 146 -51.85 21.84 -19.13
C PRO A 146 -50.57 21.36 -19.83
N ALA A 147 -49.63 22.27 -20.10
CA ALA A 147 -48.39 21.94 -20.81
C ALA A 147 -47.55 20.86 -20.09
N GLU A 148 -47.65 20.81 -18.76
CA GLU A 148 -47.02 19.79 -17.91
C GLU A 148 -47.65 18.40 -18.05
N ASP A 149 -48.92 18.32 -18.45
CA ASP A 149 -49.66 17.07 -18.64
C ASP A 149 -49.68 16.61 -20.11
N LEU A 150 -49.34 17.49 -21.05
CA LEU A 150 -49.31 17.20 -22.49
C LEU A 150 -47.90 16.75 -22.92
N THR A 151 -47.55 15.51 -22.60
CA THR A 151 -46.29 14.88 -22.99
C THR A 151 -46.47 13.86 -24.10
N SER A 152 -45.37 13.47 -24.76
CA SER A 152 -45.38 12.37 -25.72
C SER A 152 -45.86 11.04 -25.10
N ASP A 153 -45.58 10.83 -23.81
CA ASP A 153 -46.06 9.69 -23.03
C ASP A 153 -47.57 9.74 -22.79
N THR A 154 -48.15 10.92 -22.54
CA THR A 154 -49.60 11.10 -22.39
C THR A 154 -50.34 10.67 -23.66
N ILE A 155 -49.84 11.05 -24.84
CA ILE A 155 -50.43 10.64 -26.12
C ILE A 155 -50.28 9.14 -26.36
N ASN A 156 -49.13 8.56 -26.01
CA ASN A 156 -48.92 7.11 -26.08
C ASN A 156 -49.90 6.35 -25.17
N ASN A 157 -50.17 6.84 -23.96
CA ASN A 157 -51.15 6.24 -23.05
C ASN A 157 -52.57 6.29 -23.63
N ILE A 158 -52.95 7.38 -24.29
CA ILE A 158 -54.23 7.51 -25.02
C ILE A 158 -54.31 6.49 -26.16
N GLU A 159 -53.26 6.34 -26.97
CA GLU A 159 -53.18 5.33 -28.03
C GLU A 159 -53.33 3.90 -27.49
N GLN A 160 -52.61 3.57 -26.40
CA GLN A 160 -52.68 2.26 -25.77
C GLN A 160 -54.07 1.97 -25.17
N ALA A 161 -54.73 2.98 -24.60
CA ALA A 161 -56.09 2.86 -24.09
C ALA A 161 -57.11 2.62 -25.21
N LEU A 162 -56.93 3.23 -26.39
CA LEU A 162 -57.73 2.93 -27.59
C LEU A 162 -57.41 1.55 -28.19
N LEU A 163 -56.22 1.02 -27.93
CA LEU A 163 -55.79 -0.28 -28.42
C LEU A 163 -56.29 -1.46 -27.57
N SER A 164 -56.49 -1.26 -26.26
CA SER A 164 -56.81 -2.33 -25.30
C SER A 164 -58.31 -2.43 -24.97
N PRO A 165 -58.99 -3.55 -25.29
CA PRO A 165 -60.42 -3.71 -25.04
C PRO A 165 -60.83 -3.90 -23.56
N LYS A 166 -59.89 -4.07 -22.62
CA LYS A 166 -60.19 -4.48 -21.23
C LYS A 166 -59.35 -3.83 -20.11
N ASN A 167 -58.38 -2.96 -20.38
CA ASN A 167 -57.48 -2.50 -19.32
C ASN A 167 -58.03 -1.31 -18.53
N GLN A 168 -58.56 -1.61 -17.33
CA GLN A 168 -58.79 -0.62 -16.27
C GLN A 168 -57.48 0.07 -15.81
N GLU A 169 -56.34 -0.64 -15.84
CA GLU A 169 -55.04 -0.13 -15.38
C GLU A 169 -54.49 1.04 -16.21
N LEU A 170 -54.88 1.15 -17.49
CA LEU A 170 -54.48 2.28 -18.36
C LEU A 170 -55.41 3.48 -18.21
N GLN A 171 -56.57 3.34 -17.54
CA GLN A 171 -57.46 4.48 -17.33
C GLN A 171 -56.80 5.52 -16.42
N ASP A 172 -56.05 5.09 -15.41
CA ASP A 172 -55.40 6.01 -14.47
C ASP A 172 -54.27 6.85 -15.12
N ALA A 173 -53.61 6.29 -16.14
CA ALA A 173 -52.56 6.96 -16.92
C ALA A 173 -53.09 7.89 -18.03
N VAL A 174 -54.40 7.87 -18.30
CA VAL A 174 -55.06 8.78 -19.23
C VAL A 174 -55.69 9.95 -18.45
N PRO A 175 -55.55 11.20 -18.90
CA PRO A 175 -56.20 12.35 -18.26
C PRO A 175 -57.70 12.16 -18.10
N GLU A 176 -58.25 12.50 -16.93
CA GLU A 176 -59.66 12.29 -16.59
C GLU A 176 -60.63 12.86 -17.63
N SER A 177 -60.27 14.01 -18.22
CA SER A 177 -61.06 14.70 -19.24
C SER A 177 -61.16 13.96 -20.58
N ILE A 178 -60.30 12.97 -20.83
CA ILE A 178 -60.21 12.20 -22.09
C ILE A 178 -60.77 10.78 -21.93
N ARG A 179 -60.73 10.21 -20.73
CA ARG A 179 -61.28 8.87 -20.41
C ARG A 179 -62.70 8.63 -20.96
N PRO A 180 -63.70 9.51 -20.75
CA PRO A 180 -65.06 9.27 -21.26
C PRO A 180 -65.09 9.22 -22.80
N LEU A 181 -64.30 10.05 -23.48
CA LEU A 181 -64.23 10.08 -24.95
C LEU A 181 -63.65 8.77 -25.52
N ILE A 182 -62.65 8.19 -24.85
CA ILE A 182 -62.10 6.86 -25.21
C ILE A 182 -63.15 5.76 -25.00
N GLN A 183 -63.91 5.83 -23.91
CA GLN A 183 -64.98 4.85 -23.66
C GLN A 183 -66.10 4.95 -24.69
N ASP A 184 -66.40 6.15 -25.17
CA ASP A 184 -67.46 6.38 -26.15
C ASP A 184 -67.04 5.97 -27.56
N ILE A 185 -65.81 6.31 -28.00
CA ILE A 185 -65.33 5.97 -29.34
C ILE A 185 -65.20 4.45 -29.56
N VAL A 186 -64.79 3.70 -28.52
CA VAL A 186 -64.63 2.24 -28.61
C VAL A 186 -65.99 1.52 -28.75
N LYS A 187 -67.08 2.16 -28.31
CA LYS A 187 -68.45 1.64 -28.44
C LYS A 187 -69.10 1.97 -29.79
N LEU A 188 -68.48 2.83 -30.61
CA LEU A 188 -69.04 3.22 -31.90
C LEU A 188 -69.02 2.07 -32.90
N GLU A 189 -70.11 1.93 -33.64
CA GLU A 189 -70.21 0.96 -34.73
C GLU A 189 -69.17 1.30 -35.82
N GLY A 190 -68.32 0.32 -36.17
CA GLY A 190 -67.26 0.51 -37.16
C GLY A 190 -65.92 1.00 -36.61
N PHE A 191 -65.79 1.21 -35.29
CA PHE A 191 -64.50 1.56 -34.66
C PHE A 191 -63.41 0.52 -34.97
N GLY A 192 -63.72 -0.78 -34.85
CA GLY A 192 -62.77 -1.86 -35.11
C GLY A 192 -62.14 -1.81 -36.51
N THR A 193 -62.91 -1.42 -37.52
CA THR A 193 -62.46 -1.29 -38.91
C THR A 193 -61.67 0.01 -39.15
N ASN A 194 -61.97 1.06 -38.39
CA ASN A 194 -61.41 2.41 -38.57
C ASN A 194 -60.32 2.80 -37.55
N LYS A 195 -59.97 1.88 -36.65
CA LYS A 195 -58.99 2.06 -35.57
C LYS A 195 -57.65 2.67 -36.04
N ALA A 196 -57.15 2.24 -37.19
CA ALA A 196 -55.87 2.71 -37.73
C ALA A 196 -55.90 4.18 -38.22
N ALA A 197 -57.08 4.73 -38.55
CA ALA A 197 -57.21 6.16 -38.88
C ALA A 197 -57.12 7.02 -37.61
N VAL A 198 -57.73 6.55 -36.51
CA VAL A 198 -57.69 7.22 -35.19
C VAL A 198 -56.26 7.30 -34.65
N ILE A 199 -55.53 6.19 -34.70
CA ILE A 199 -54.13 6.12 -34.21
C ILE A 199 -53.22 7.06 -35.00
N ARG A 200 -53.37 7.11 -36.34
CA ARG A 200 -52.56 8.02 -37.18
C ARG A 200 -52.71 9.50 -36.81
N SER A 201 -53.89 9.93 -36.39
CA SER A 201 -54.13 11.31 -35.95
C SER A 201 -53.44 11.62 -34.61
N LEU A 202 -53.36 10.64 -33.71
CA LEU A 202 -52.66 10.75 -32.42
C LEU A 202 -51.13 10.67 -32.61
N ASP A 203 -50.65 9.80 -33.49
CA ASP A 203 -49.23 9.68 -33.84
C ASP A 203 -48.66 11.01 -34.34
N ALA A 204 -49.41 11.73 -35.17
CA ALA A 204 -49.00 13.04 -35.69
C ALA A 204 -48.85 14.08 -34.57
N LEU A 205 -49.74 14.06 -33.56
CA LEU A 205 -49.62 14.91 -32.38
C LEU A 205 -48.41 14.51 -31.53
N ARG A 206 -48.18 13.20 -31.32
CA ARG A 206 -47.02 12.69 -30.57
C ARG A 206 -45.69 13.13 -31.19
N GLN A 207 -45.56 13.06 -32.52
CA GLN A 207 -44.35 13.47 -33.22
C GLN A 207 -44.06 14.97 -33.01
N ASN A 208 -45.07 15.83 -33.04
CA ASN A 208 -44.90 17.26 -32.79
C ASN A 208 -44.45 17.56 -31.36
N LEU A 209 -44.97 16.82 -30.36
CA LEU A 209 -44.55 16.95 -28.96
C LEU A 209 -43.10 16.49 -28.76
N GLN A 210 -42.70 15.37 -29.36
CA GLN A 210 -41.32 14.86 -29.29
C GLN A 210 -40.30 15.87 -29.83
N VAL A 211 -40.63 16.60 -30.92
CA VAL A 211 -39.76 17.67 -31.44
C VAL A 211 -39.64 18.84 -30.43
N GLY A 212 -40.73 19.19 -29.75
CA GLY A 212 -40.72 20.21 -28.69
C GLY A 212 -39.87 19.81 -27.48
N GLU A 213 -40.06 18.60 -26.97
CA GLU A 213 -39.32 18.03 -25.83
C GLU A 213 -37.80 17.95 -26.12
N VAL A 214 -37.43 17.55 -27.34
CA VAL A 214 -36.02 17.50 -27.77
C VAL A 214 -35.41 18.91 -27.84
N ASN A 215 -36.14 19.90 -28.36
CA ASN A 215 -35.64 21.27 -28.43
C ASN A 215 -35.46 21.91 -27.03
N GLU A 216 -36.36 21.63 -26.09
CA GLU A 216 -36.24 22.10 -24.70
C GLU A 216 -35.07 21.42 -23.99
N ALA A 217 -34.88 20.11 -24.18
CA ALA A 217 -33.73 19.39 -23.66
C ALA A 217 -32.40 19.90 -24.25
N GLN A 218 -32.37 20.27 -25.53
CA GLN A 218 -31.21 20.90 -26.17
C GLN A 218 -30.92 22.29 -25.59
N ARG A 219 -31.95 23.10 -25.33
CA ARG A 219 -31.78 24.43 -24.72
C ARG A 219 -31.23 24.34 -23.29
N LYS A 220 -31.76 23.42 -22.47
CA LYS A 220 -31.24 23.15 -21.12
C LYS A 220 -29.81 22.60 -21.13
N ARG A 221 -29.41 21.86 -22.17
CA ARG A 221 -28.01 21.43 -22.36
C ARG A 221 -27.11 22.61 -22.74
N ALA A 222 -27.54 23.47 -23.67
CA ALA A 222 -26.77 24.64 -24.08
C ALA A 222 -26.53 25.63 -22.91
N GLU A 223 -27.54 25.86 -22.06
CA GLU A 223 -27.39 26.70 -20.85
C GLU A 223 -26.40 26.08 -19.85
N ARG A 224 -26.39 24.74 -19.71
CA ARG A 224 -25.43 24.04 -18.86
C ARG A 224 -24.01 24.10 -19.42
N ASP A 225 -23.87 23.96 -20.74
CA ASP A 225 -22.59 24.04 -21.44
C ASP A 225 -21.99 25.46 -21.32
N GLU A 226 -22.83 26.52 -21.41
CA GLU A 226 -22.39 27.92 -21.24
C GLU A 226 -21.88 28.23 -19.82
N ILE A 227 -22.57 27.74 -18.79
CA ILE A 227 -22.12 27.86 -17.39
C ILE A 227 -20.80 27.10 -17.18
N GLN A 228 -20.68 25.91 -17.78
CA GLN A 228 -19.48 25.09 -17.68
C GLN A 228 -18.28 25.70 -18.43
N ASP A 229 -18.51 26.29 -19.59
CA ASP A 229 -17.48 26.98 -20.38
C ASP A 229 -17.00 28.26 -19.69
N THR A 230 -17.89 29.01 -19.05
CA THR A 230 -17.52 30.18 -18.23
C THR A 230 -16.65 29.77 -17.05
N ALA A 231 -17.07 28.77 -16.27
CA ALA A 231 -16.28 28.26 -15.15
C ALA A 231 -14.95 27.63 -15.59
N ALA A 232 -14.91 27.00 -16.77
CA ALA A 232 -13.68 26.48 -17.36
C ALA A 232 -12.71 27.59 -17.78
N SER A 233 -13.21 28.70 -18.30
CA SER A 233 -12.41 29.89 -18.65
C SER A 233 -11.85 30.56 -17.40
N ASP A 234 -12.68 30.76 -16.37
CA ASP A 234 -12.25 31.34 -15.09
C ASP A 234 -11.18 30.49 -14.40
N ALA A 235 -11.33 29.16 -14.44
CA ALA A 235 -10.32 28.24 -13.93
C ALA A 235 -8.98 28.36 -14.68
N ILE A 236 -8.98 28.55 -16.00
CA ILE A 236 -7.75 28.73 -16.79
C ILE A 236 -7.07 30.05 -16.45
N THR A 237 -7.84 31.14 -16.36
CA THR A 237 -7.32 32.46 -15.96
C THR A 237 -6.69 32.39 -14.56
N PHE A 238 -7.37 31.74 -13.61
CA PHE A 238 -6.85 31.56 -12.25
C PHE A 238 -5.52 30.78 -12.23
N ILE A 239 -5.35 29.72 -13.03
CA ILE A 239 -4.06 29.00 -13.11
C ILE A 239 -2.93 29.94 -13.57
N SER A 240 -3.20 30.79 -14.56
CA SER A 240 -2.20 31.73 -15.07
C SER A 240 -1.82 32.80 -14.03
N GLU A 241 -2.81 33.31 -13.29
CA GLU A 241 -2.59 34.27 -12.22
C GLU A 241 -1.87 33.65 -11.02
N LEU A 242 -2.23 32.42 -10.66
CA LEU A 242 -1.62 31.66 -9.57
C LEU A 242 -0.12 31.45 -9.81
N GLY A 243 0.30 31.16 -11.05
CA GLY A 243 1.72 30.99 -11.36
C GLY A 243 2.57 32.26 -11.21
N GLU A 244 2.00 33.45 -11.43
CA GLU A 244 2.69 34.72 -11.15
C GLU A 244 2.64 35.06 -9.66
N GLU A 245 1.52 34.79 -9.00
CA GLU A 245 1.36 34.98 -7.57
C GLU A 245 2.28 34.06 -6.75
N GLU A 246 2.48 32.81 -7.17
CA GLU A 246 3.46 31.88 -6.59
C GLU A 246 4.86 32.51 -6.55
N LYS A 247 5.31 33.11 -7.65
CA LYS A 247 6.64 33.77 -7.69
C LYS A 247 6.70 34.96 -6.74
N VAL A 248 5.64 35.77 -6.69
CA VAL A 248 5.57 36.93 -5.78
C VAL A 248 5.61 36.47 -4.32
N ILE A 249 4.84 35.43 -3.98
CA ILE A 249 4.79 34.88 -2.62
C ILE A 249 6.13 34.23 -2.27
N ALA A 250 6.75 33.47 -3.18
CA ALA A 250 8.06 32.88 -2.98
C ALA A 250 9.13 33.95 -2.67
N ASN A 251 9.13 35.06 -3.43
CA ASN A 251 10.06 36.18 -3.16
C ASN A 251 9.79 36.82 -1.80
N LYS A 252 8.52 37.09 -1.45
CA LYS A 252 8.16 37.63 -0.13
C LYS A 252 8.54 36.69 1.02
N ILE A 253 8.38 35.38 0.83
CA ILE A 253 8.80 34.38 1.80
C ILE A 253 10.32 34.41 1.95
N GLN A 254 11.07 34.50 0.85
CA GLN A 254 12.53 34.59 0.90
C GLN A 254 12.99 35.85 1.64
N ASP A 255 12.38 37.00 1.37
CA ASP A 255 12.66 38.26 2.06
C ASP A 255 12.34 38.15 3.56
N ALA A 256 11.18 37.59 3.92
CA ALA A 256 10.77 37.40 5.31
C ALA A 256 11.69 36.41 6.06
N ILE A 257 12.23 35.38 5.40
CA ILE A 257 13.23 34.48 5.98
C ILE A 257 14.53 35.24 6.25
N ALA A 258 15.02 36.01 5.26
CA ALA A 258 16.26 36.77 5.40
C ALA A 258 16.18 37.82 6.54
N ASP A 259 14.99 38.37 6.78
CA ASP A 259 14.72 39.30 7.89
C ASP A 259 14.44 38.59 9.24
N GLY A 260 14.39 37.25 9.26
CA GLY A 260 14.06 36.45 10.45
C GLY A 260 12.58 36.55 10.88
N ASN A 261 11.70 37.06 10.03
CA ASN A 261 10.27 37.25 10.30
C ASN A 261 9.45 35.97 10.02
N LEU A 262 9.64 34.94 10.83
CA LEU A 262 8.96 33.65 10.67
C LEU A 262 7.42 33.75 10.77
N GLY A 263 6.90 34.75 11.48
CA GLY A 263 5.45 35.01 11.56
C GLY A 263 4.85 35.44 10.22
N GLU A 264 5.58 36.23 9.44
CA GLU A 264 5.16 36.66 8.10
C GLU A 264 5.20 35.49 7.10
N VAL A 265 6.23 34.63 7.17
CA VAL A 265 6.31 33.39 6.38
C VAL A 265 5.06 32.53 6.58
N ALA A 266 4.65 32.32 7.84
CA ALA A 266 3.45 31.54 8.15
C ALA A 266 2.16 32.20 7.65
N SER A 267 2.06 33.54 7.71
CA SER A 267 0.89 34.26 7.16
C SER A 267 0.81 34.16 5.64
N LEU A 268 1.93 34.27 4.93
CA LEU A 268 1.97 34.22 3.47
C LEU A 268 1.52 32.84 2.93
N ILE A 269 1.93 31.76 3.59
CA ILE A 269 1.46 30.41 3.24
C ILE A 269 -0.04 30.27 3.53
N LYS A 270 -0.50 30.73 4.68
CA LYS A 270 -1.92 30.64 5.06
C LYS A 270 -2.83 31.45 4.11
N ASP A 271 -2.37 32.60 3.65
CA ASP A 271 -3.09 33.43 2.69
C ASP A 271 -3.18 32.75 1.32
N LEU A 272 -2.11 32.06 0.89
CA LEU A 272 -2.13 31.23 -0.33
C LEU A 272 -3.10 30.05 -0.20
N ASP A 273 -3.04 29.31 0.91
CA ASP A 273 -3.94 28.18 1.18
C ASP A 273 -5.39 28.63 1.11
N LYS A 274 -5.72 29.77 1.74
CA LYS A 274 -7.06 30.34 1.71
C LYS A 274 -7.50 30.67 0.28
N LYS A 275 -6.64 31.29 -0.53
CA LYS A 275 -6.95 31.60 -1.94
C LYS A 275 -7.20 30.34 -2.77
N ILE A 276 -6.38 29.31 -2.56
CA ILE A 276 -6.52 28.01 -3.23
C ILE A 276 -7.86 27.35 -2.85
N ASP A 277 -8.21 27.36 -1.57
CA ASP A 277 -9.49 26.82 -1.08
C ASP A 277 -10.69 27.58 -1.65
N GLU A 278 -10.61 28.91 -1.75
CA GLU A 278 -11.64 29.76 -2.37
C GLU A 278 -11.80 29.49 -3.87
N ALA A 279 -10.74 29.10 -4.58
CA ALA A 279 -10.78 28.79 -6.02
C ALA A 279 -11.24 27.36 -6.35
N ARG A 280 -11.12 26.43 -5.39
CA ARG A 280 -11.43 25.00 -5.59
C ARG A 280 -12.88 24.74 -6.08
N PRO A 281 -13.94 25.42 -5.60
CA PRO A 281 -15.30 25.24 -6.12
C PRO A 281 -15.43 25.60 -7.61
N THR A 282 -14.75 26.65 -8.07
CA THR A 282 -14.77 27.12 -9.48
C THR A 282 -14.15 26.08 -10.42
N PHE A 283 -13.10 25.39 -9.99
CA PHE A 283 -12.51 24.30 -10.76
C PHE A 283 -13.45 23.09 -10.87
N LEU A 284 -14.12 22.74 -9.77
CA LEU A 284 -15.06 21.62 -9.75
C LEU A 284 -16.30 21.90 -10.59
N SER A 285 -16.83 23.14 -10.54
CA SER A 285 -17.98 23.53 -11.37
C SER A 285 -17.63 23.60 -12.87
N GLY A 286 -16.40 23.99 -13.22
CA GLY A 286 -15.86 23.96 -14.59
C GLY A 286 -15.41 22.57 -15.07
N ASN A 287 -15.62 21.51 -14.27
CA ASN A 287 -15.14 20.15 -14.54
C ASN A 287 -13.63 20.08 -14.84
N LYS A 288 -12.84 20.91 -14.17
CA LYS A 288 -11.38 20.94 -14.24
C LYS A 288 -10.77 20.21 -13.05
N SER A 289 -9.56 19.70 -13.24
CA SER A 289 -8.82 19.04 -12.16
C SER A 289 -8.29 20.08 -11.17
N THR A 290 -8.45 19.84 -9.86
CA THR A 290 -7.85 20.67 -8.80
C THR A 290 -6.35 20.42 -8.61
N ARG A 291 -5.77 19.45 -9.35
CA ARG A 291 -4.35 19.10 -9.25
C ARG A 291 -3.38 20.29 -9.39
N PRO A 292 -3.60 21.26 -10.29
CA PRO A 292 -2.73 22.44 -10.38
C PRO A 292 -2.74 23.28 -9.11
N LEU A 293 -3.88 23.38 -8.43
CA LEU A 293 -4.01 24.08 -7.15
C LEU A 293 -3.21 23.36 -6.06
N ASP A 294 -3.37 22.04 -5.98
CA ASP A 294 -2.62 21.21 -5.02
C ASP A 294 -1.10 21.28 -5.30
N ALA A 295 -0.72 21.30 -6.58
CA ALA A 295 0.68 21.43 -6.98
C ALA A 295 1.28 22.79 -6.59
N ALA A 296 0.54 23.89 -6.75
CA ALA A 296 0.94 25.23 -6.32
C ALA A 296 1.21 25.29 -4.82
N GLN A 297 0.28 24.75 -4.02
CA GLN A 297 0.38 24.68 -2.57
C GLN A 297 1.63 23.89 -2.14
N ILE A 298 1.81 22.71 -2.72
CA ILE A 298 2.97 21.85 -2.45
C ILE A 298 4.27 22.55 -2.88
N ALA A 299 4.30 23.22 -4.03
CA ALA A 299 5.49 23.89 -4.55
C ALA A 299 5.95 25.02 -3.62
N ILE A 300 5.04 25.89 -3.19
CA ILE A 300 5.37 26.99 -2.27
C ILE A 300 5.77 26.46 -0.91
N ARG A 301 5.04 25.49 -0.35
CA ARG A 301 5.39 24.88 0.94
C ARG A 301 6.77 24.20 0.89
N THR A 302 7.04 23.46 -0.17
CA THR A 302 8.35 22.84 -0.44
C THR A 302 9.46 23.88 -0.53
N PHE A 303 9.24 24.96 -1.29
CA PHE A 303 10.18 26.06 -1.41
C PHE A 303 10.47 26.68 -0.03
N THR A 304 9.44 26.98 0.75
CA THR A 304 9.59 27.56 2.09
C THR A 304 10.36 26.65 3.03
N ILE A 305 10.02 25.35 3.07
CA ILE A 305 10.73 24.37 3.89
C ILE A 305 12.22 24.33 3.52
N ARG A 306 12.54 24.30 2.22
CA ARG A 306 13.93 24.31 1.74
C ARG A 306 14.67 25.57 2.16
N SER A 307 14.06 26.73 1.96
CA SER A 307 14.66 28.02 2.29
C SER A 307 14.89 28.17 3.79
N LEU A 308 13.94 27.74 4.62
CA LEU A 308 14.09 27.71 6.08
C LEU A 308 15.23 26.79 6.53
N ILE A 309 15.28 25.56 6.01
CA ILE A 309 16.36 24.62 6.37
C ILE A 309 17.73 25.12 5.89
N ALA A 310 17.80 25.75 4.72
CA ALA A 310 19.03 26.36 4.22
C ALA A 310 19.50 27.51 5.12
N ASP A 311 18.61 28.41 5.53
CA ASP A 311 18.94 29.50 6.45
C ASP A 311 19.41 29.01 7.82
N ALA A 312 18.81 27.92 8.32
CA ALA A 312 19.28 27.24 9.52
C ALA A 312 20.68 26.63 9.34
N SER A 313 20.97 26.06 8.17
CA SER A 313 22.24 25.37 7.87
C SER A 313 23.46 26.25 8.09
N ASP A 314 23.37 27.52 7.69
CA ASP A 314 24.48 28.48 7.75
C ASP A 314 24.87 28.85 9.19
N GLN A 315 24.03 28.51 10.18
CA GLN A 315 24.19 28.82 11.59
C GLN A 315 24.62 27.61 12.44
N LEU A 316 24.84 26.45 11.82
CA LEU A 316 25.09 25.20 12.53
C LEU A 316 26.51 24.68 12.31
N ASP A 317 27.07 24.11 13.38
CA ASP A 317 28.22 23.21 13.30
C ASP A 317 27.74 21.76 13.08
N ALA A 318 28.67 20.80 13.11
CA ALA A 318 28.36 19.38 12.88
C ALA A 318 27.35 18.83 13.91
N ASP A 319 27.53 19.15 15.20
CA ASP A 319 26.67 18.68 16.28
C ASP A 319 25.28 19.33 16.21
N GLY A 320 25.22 20.64 15.94
CA GLY A 320 23.97 21.35 15.68
C GLY A 320 23.23 20.81 14.45
N SER A 321 23.95 20.39 13.41
CA SER A 321 23.37 19.78 12.21
C SER A 321 22.79 18.39 12.48
N GLU A 322 23.46 17.57 13.29
CA GLU A 322 22.94 16.26 13.75
C GLU A 322 21.67 16.44 14.59
N ASP A 323 21.66 17.43 15.48
CA ASP A 323 20.52 17.72 16.34
C ASP A 323 19.32 18.30 15.56
N LEU A 324 19.57 19.17 14.57
CA LEU A 324 18.53 19.66 13.65
C LEU A 324 17.94 18.52 12.84
N HIS A 325 18.78 17.64 12.29
CA HIS A 325 18.34 16.49 11.53
C HIS A 325 17.44 15.57 12.38
N LEU A 326 17.84 15.27 13.61
CA LEU A 326 17.03 14.45 14.52
C LEU A 326 15.70 15.12 14.86
N PHE A 327 15.70 16.44 15.09
CA PHE A 327 14.50 17.21 15.36
C PHE A 327 13.51 17.19 14.20
N LEU A 328 13.95 17.51 12.99
CA LEU A 328 13.09 17.55 11.81
C LEU A 328 12.55 16.16 11.44
N THR A 329 13.40 15.13 11.42
CA THR A 329 13.01 13.77 11.00
C THR A 329 12.15 13.02 12.00
N THR A 330 12.11 13.47 13.26
CA THR A 330 11.19 12.91 14.27
C THR A 330 9.94 13.75 14.47
N GLY A 331 9.74 14.79 13.66
CA GLY A 331 8.60 15.71 13.79
C GLY A 331 8.63 16.48 15.12
N GLY A 332 9.82 16.85 15.59
CA GLY A 332 10.04 17.60 16.82
C GLY A 332 10.03 16.79 18.12
N ASN A 333 9.97 15.46 18.04
CA ASN A 333 9.90 14.60 19.23
C ASN A 333 11.25 14.30 19.89
N LYS A 334 12.36 14.45 19.15
CA LYS A 334 13.72 14.18 19.63
C LYS A 334 14.69 15.22 19.08
N GLY A 335 15.81 15.44 19.78
CA GLY A 335 16.78 16.47 19.40
C GLY A 335 16.30 17.88 19.74
N GLY A 336 16.97 18.90 19.22
CA GLY A 336 16.69 20.32 19.43
C GLY A 336 17.30 20.92 20.71
N SER A 337 18.05 20.13 21.48
CA SER A 337 18.66 20.57 22.75
C SER A 337 19.92 21.41 22.56
N SER A 338 20.66 21.22 21.47
CA SER A 338 21.88 21.97 21.15
C SER A 338 21.67 23.05 20.09
N LEU A 339 20.44 23.18 19.56
CA LEU A 339 20.13 24.18 18.54
C LEU A 339 20.15 25.60 19.11
N PRO A 340 20.79 26.57 18.42
CA PRO A 340 20.63 27.98 18.72
C PRO A 340 19.15 28.38 18.72
N PRO A 341 18.70 29.33 19.56
CA PRO A 341 17.29 29.73 19.63
C PRO A 341 16.67 30.10 18.28
N ALA A 342 17.40 30.85 17.45
CA ALA A 342 16.95 31.23 16.11
C ALA A 342 16.72 29.99 15.20
N VAL A 343 17.65 29.03 15.23
CA VAL A 343 17.52 27.77 14.46
C VAL A 343 16.39 26.90 15.00
N MET A 344 16.19 26.88 16.32
CA MET A 344 15.08 26.13 16.93
C MET A 344 13.72 26.68 16.50
N ASP A 345 13.58 28.01 16.39
CA ASP A 345 12.34 28.65 15.91
C ASP A 345 12.10 28.37 14.43
N ILE A 346 13.15 28.35 13.61
CA ILE A 346 13.09 27.87 12.21
C ILE A 346 12.64 26.41 12.18
N ALA A 347 13.26 25.53 12.97
CA ALA A 347 12.98 24.09 12.98
C ALA A 347 11.52 23.80 13.41
N ARG A 348 11.01 24.52 14.41
CA ARG A 348 9.59 24.46 14.82
C ARG A 348 8.66 24.95 13.74
N THR A 349 9.03 26.01 13.02
CA THR A 349 8.25 26.53 11.89
C THR A 349 8.17 25.49 10.76
N VAL A 350 9.28 24.83 10.42
CA VAL A 350 9.30 23.72 9.46
C VAL A 350 8.41 22.56 9.92
N VAL A 351 8.49 22.16 11.20
CA VAL A 351 7.65 21.09 11.76
C VAL A 351 6.17 21.47 11.77
N GLY A 352 5.83 22.74 11.98
CA GLY A 352 4.46 23.24 11.94
C GLY A 352 3.89 23.38 10.53
N LEU A 353 4.74 23.63 9.54
CA LEU A 353 4.35 23.76 8.13
C LEU A 353 4.22 22.42 7.41
N GLN A 354 5.03 21.41 7.76
CA GLN A 354 5.05 20.14 7.03
C GLN A 354 3.71 19.38 7.12
N ASP A 355 3.23 18.90 5.98
CA ASP A 355 2.32 17.77 5.93
C ASP A 355 3.15 16.48 5.98
N THR A 356 3.05 15.74 7.09
CA THR A 356 3.87 14.56 7.35
C THR A 356 3.74 13.49 6.27
N ALA A 357 2.62 13.43 5.54
CA ALA A 357 2.42 12.45 4.47
C ALA A 357 3.11 12.86 3.16
N GLN A 358 3.23 14.17 2.89
CA GLN A 358 3.70 14.69 1.60
C GLN A 358 5.13 15.21 1.65
N ASP A 359 5.49 15.90 2.73
CA ASP A 359 6.73 16.68 2.79
C ASP A 359 7.87 15.97 3.51
N PHE A 360 7.59 14.86 4.21
CA PHE A 360 8.58 14.14 5.03
C PHE A 360 9.83 13.75 4.24
N THR A 361 9.67 13.32 2.99
CA THR A 361 10.81 12.95 2.13
C THR A 361 11.70 14.15 1.82
N ILE A 362 11.10 15.33 1.62
CA ILE A 362 11.80 16.57 1.31
C ILE A 362 12.52 17.06 2.56
N VAL A 363 11.81 17.17 3.69
CA VAL A 363 12.36 17.56 4.98
C VAL A 363 13.56 16.69 5.34
N ARG A 364 13.42 15.36 5.20
CA ARG A 364 14.53 14.43 5.43
C ARG A 364 15.69 14.66 4.46
N SER A 365 15.42 14.81 3.17
CA SER A 365 16.47 14.99 2.16
C SER A 365 17.29 16.28 2.37
N GLU A 366 16.64 17.37 2.80
CA GLU A 366 17.31 18.64 3.10
C GLU A 366 18.05 18.56 4.43
N ALA A 367 17.47 17.94 5.45
CA ALA A 367 18.18 17.68 6.70
C ALA A 367 19.43 16.80 6.49
N ASP A 368 19.34 15.76 5.65
CA ASP A 368 20.46 14.92 5.22
C ASP A 368 21.50 15.71 4.39
N ARG A 369 21.08 16.76 3.66
CA ARG A 369 21.97 17.66 2.93
C ARG A 369 22.78 18.52 3.91
N VAL A 370 22.10 19.20 4.84
CA VAL A 370 22.73 20.03 5.87
C VAL A 370 23.73 19.21 6.70
N LEU A 371 23.32 18.01 7.13
CA LEU A 371 24.18 17.10 7.88
C LEU A 371 25.47 16.75 7.10
N ARG A 372 25.38 16.59 5.77
CA ARG A 372 26.55 16.29 4.92
C ARG A 372 27.43 17.50 4.64
N GLU A 373 26.84 18.67 4.47
CA GLU A 373 27.58 19.92 4.20
C GLU A 373 28.37 20.38 5.42
N ASN A 374 27.80 20.20 6.61
CA ASN A 374 28.43 20.55 7.88
C ASN A 374 29.20 19.38 8.53
N ALA A 375 29.19 18.18 7.92
CA ALA A 375 30.03 17.08 8.37
C ALA A 375 31.51 17.44 8.19
N PRO A 376 32.38 17.14 9.18
CA PRO A 376 33.82 17.36 9.02
C PRO A 376 34.33 16.60 7.78
N THR A 377 35.00 17.32 6.87
CA THR A 377 35.47 16.81 5.56
C THR A 377 36.49 15.68 5.66
N THR A 378 37.02 15.41 6.86
CA THR A 378 37.82 14.22 7.15
C THR A 378 37.23 13.53 8.39
N PRO A 379 36.64 12.33 8.26
CA PRO A 379 36.19 11.55 9.39
C PRO A 379 37.35 11.35 10.38
N THR A 380 37.12 11.70 11.64
CA THR A 380 38.13 11.49 12.68
C THR A 380 38.43 9.99 12.83
N ALA A 381 39.50 9.65 13.53
CA ALA A 381 39.78 8.23 13.84
C ALA A 381 38.63 7.59 14.64
N LEU A 382 37.96 8.39 15.49
CA LEU A 382 36.80 7.97 16.26
C LEU A 382 35.58 7.72 15.36
N ASP A 383 35.31 8.62 14.40
CA ASP A 383 34.19 8.46 13.45
C ASP A 383 34.34 7.21 12.59
N ARG A 384 35.58 6.91 12.15
CA ARG A 384 35.87 5.68 11.41
C ARG A 384 35.69 4.43 12.27
N ALA A 385 36.13 4.47 13.52
CA ALA A 385 35.95 3.38 14.46
C ALA A 385 34.46 3.14 14.75
N PHE A 386 33.68 4.21 14.95
CA PHE A 386 32.24 4.14 15.14
C PHE A 386 31.50 3.59 13.91
N ALA A 387 31.85 4.06 12.71
CA ALA A 387 31.32 3.52 11.47
C ALA A 387 31.65 2.03 11.28
N SER A 388 32.84 1.59 11.71
CA SER A 388 33.24 0.18 11.67
C SER A 388 32.40 -0.68 12.64
N LEU A 389 32.06 -0.14 13.81
CA LEU A 389 31.16 -0.79 14.77
C LEU A 389 29.72 -0.90 14.24
N THR A 390 29.23 0.07 13.48
CA THR A 390 27.86 0.04 12.95
C THR A 390 27.72 -0.76 11.66
N SER A 391 28.80 -0.93 10.89
CA SER A 391 28.79 -1.57 9.56
C SER A 391 29.02 -3.09 9.55
N ASN A 392 28.87 -3.78 10.69
CA ASN A 392 29.14 -5.22 10.87
C ASN A 392 30.57 -5.66 10.45
N GLN A 393 31.51 -4.73 10.32
CA GLN A 393 32.89 -5.07 10.02
C GLN A 393 33.57 -5.72 11.23
N VAL A 394 34.58 -6.56 10.96
CA VAL A 394 35.48 -7.06 12.01
C VAL A 394 36.27 -5.88 12.56
N VAL A 395 36.09 -5.61 13.84
CA VAL A 395 36.76 -4.53 14.57
C VAL A 395 37.81 -5.09 15.53
N ASP A 396 38.94 -4.39 15.65
CA ASP A 396 39.93 -4.71 16.67
C ASP A 396 39.50 -4.09 18.01
N GLY A 397 38.90 -4.92 18.89
CA GLY A 397 38.51 -4.49 20.24
C GLY A 397 39.67 -4.06 21.13
N GLY A 398 40.92 -4.24 20.69
CA GLY A 398 42.11 -3.72 21.36
C GLY A 398 42.56 -2.33 20.96
N ASP A 399 41.98 -1.74 19.92
CA ASP A 399 42.21 -0.35 19.57
C ASP A 399 41.48 0.56 20.56
N ALA A 400 42.20 1.49 21.19
CA ALA A 400 41.62 2.46 22.11
C ALA A 400 40.49 3.28 21.45
N LYS A 401 40.62 3.64 20.17
CA LYS A 401 39.59 4.38 19.43
C LYS A 401 38.35 3.53 19.14
N VAL A 402 38.49 2.22 18.98
CA VAL A 402 37.34 1.31 18.85
C VAL A 402 36.61 1.16 20.19
N ARG A 403 37.33 1.15 21.31
CA ARG A 403 36.72 1.09 22.65
C ARG A 403 36.00 2.40 23.01
N GLU A 404 36.62 3.55 22.71
CA GLU A 404 36.03 4.88 22.84
C GLU A 404 34.79 5.02 21.92
N ALA A 405 34.87 4.55 20.67
CA ALA A 405 33.70 4.48 19.79
C ALA A 405 32.62 3.53 20.30
N GLY A 406 33.00 2.49 21.05
CA GLY A 406 32.09 1.60 21.76
C GLY A 406 31.25 2.35 22.80
N ASP A 407 31.85 3.29 23.52
CA ASP A 407 31.11 4.16 24.45
C ASP A 407 30.09 5.03 23.72
N VAL A 408 30.53 5.71 22.66
CA VAL A 408 29.65 6.53 21.81
C VAL A 408 28.51 5.69 21.23
N TYR A 409 28.79 4.45 20.80
CA TYR A 409 27.78 3.52 20.30
C TYR A 409 26.73 3.18 21.35
N VAL A 410 27.13 2.88 22.58
CA VAL A 410 26.21 2.57 23.66
C VAL A 410 25.37 3.81 24.01
N TRP A 411 26.00 4.97 24.19
CA TRP A 411 25.31 6.21 24.56
C TRP A 411 24.29 6.65 23.51
N ARG A 412 24.66 6.63 22.22
CA ARG A 412 23.74 6.95 21.12
C ARG A 412 22.61 5.93 21.02
N SER A 413 22.92 4.64 21.13
CA SER A 413 21.90 3.57 21.01
C SER A 413 20.88 3.60 22.15
N LEU A 414 21.29 4.05 23.34
CA LEU A 414 20.43 4.15 24.52
C LEU A 414 19.90 5.57 24.77
N ASN A 415 20.20 6.54 23.89
CA ASN A 415 19.86 7.96 24.05
C ASN A 415 20.28 8.52 25.42
N VAL A 416 21.52 8.26 25.83
CA VAL A 416 22.06 8.75 27.10
C VAL A 416 22.33 10.25 27.00
N ALA A 417 21.71 11.02 27.89
CA ALA A 417 21.89 12.46 27.96
C ALA A 417 23.38 12.82 28.17
N PRO A 418 23.92 13.89 27.54
CA PRO A 418 25.34 14.24 27.58
C PRO A 418 25.96 14.29 28.98
N GLU A 419 25.23 14.83 29.97
CA GLU A 419 25.66 14.92 31.37
C GLU A 419 25.85 13.55 32.05
N ASN A 420 25.28 12.50 31.47
CA ASN A 420 25.37 11.12 31.96
C ASN A 420 26.34 10.25 31.14
N GLN A 421 26.99 10.80 30.11
CA GLN A 421 27.96 10.09 29.26
C GLN A 421 29.32 9.96 29.96
N GLN A 422 29.36 9.12 30.99
CA GLN A 422 30.55 8.88 31.83
C GLN A 422 30.66 7.39 32.21
N PRO A 423 31.84 6.89 32.64
CA PRO A 423 32.04 5.50 33.03
C PRO A 423 30.96 4.96 34.00
N ALA A 424 30.51 5.79 34.95
CA ALA A 424 29.49 5.42 35.92
C ALA A 424 28.13 5.00 35.30
N PHE A 425 27.84 5.43 34.06
CA PHE A 425 26.64 5.01 33.32
C PHE A 425 26.52 3.49 33.25
N TYR A 426 27.62 2.77 32.98
CA TYR A 426 27.64 1.32 32.85
C TYR A 426 27.27 0.56 34.13
N LEU A 427 27.27 1.25 35.26
CA LEU A 427 26.89 0.73 36.57
C LEU A 427 25.50 1.22 37.02
N SER A 428 24.81 2.02 36.20
CA SER A 428 23.46 2.50 36.47
C SER A 428 22.41 1.50 35.97
N SER A 429 21.20 1.53 36.54
CA SER A 429 20.05 0.76 36.04
C SER A 429 19.78 0.95 34.53
N SER A 430 20.07 2.13 33.97
CA SER A 430 19.86 2.43 32.54
C SER A 430 20.76 1.64 31.59
N ALA A 431 21.86 1.05 32.08
CA ALA A 431 22.71 0.15 31.30
C ALA A 431 22.17 -1.30 31.27
N PHE A 432 21.05 -1.58 31.94
CA PHE A 432 20.46 -2.90 32.06
C PHE A 432 19.02 -2.93 31.56
N GLN A 433 18.56 -4.12 31.20
CA GLN A 433 17.17 -4.44 30.94
C GLN A 433 16.45 -4.70 32.28
N GLU A 434 15.11 -4.70 32.28
CA GLU A 434 14.30 -4.96 33.49
C GLU A 434 14.62 -6.30 34.18
N ASN A 435 15.13 -7.28 33.43
CA ASN A 435 15.53 -8.59 33.96
C ASN A 435 16.96 -8.62 34.54
N GLY A 436 17.64 -7.48 34.61
CA GLY A 436 19.01 -7.34 35.13
C GLY A 436 20.10 -7.80 34.16
N LEU A 437 19.76 -8.12 32.90
CA LEU A 437 20.77 -8.35 31.85
C LEU A 437 21.29 -7.03 31.29
N PRO A 438 22.55 -6.96 30.85
CA PRO A 438 23.05 -5.78 30.16
C PRO A 438 22.19 -5.41 28.94
N ALA A 439 22.09 -4.13 28.65
CA ALA A 439 21.34 -3.64 27.50
C ALA A 439 21.85 -4.26 26.19
N ALA A 440 20.96 -4.37 25.19
CA ALA A 440 21.28 -5.02 23.92
C ALA A 440 22.52 -4.42 23.21
N PRO A 441 22.74 -3.08 23.19
CA PRO A 441 23.95 -2.50 22.59
C PRO A 441 25.24 -2.98 23.26
N ILE A 442 25.26 -3.09 24.59
CA ILE A 442 26.40 -3.58 25.36
C ILE A 442 26.66 -5.06 25.04
N THR A 443 25.59 -5.88 25.04
CA THR A 443 25.70 -7.30 24.70
C THR A 443 26.22 -7.50 23.27
N GLY A 444 25.78 -6.66 22.33
CA GLY A 444 26.25 -6.64 20.95
C GLY A 444 27.75 -6.37 20.85
N LEU A 445 28.25 -5.33 21.50
CA LEU A 445 29.68 -5.01 21.53
C LEU A 445 30.52 -6.12 22.18
N MET A 446 30.07 -6.64 23.32
CA MET A 446 30.77 -7.71 24.03
C MET A 446 30.84 -8.99 23.19
N SER A 447 29.78 -9.34 22.46
CA SER A 447 29.80 -10.48 21.53
C SER A 447 30.83 -10.32 20.41
N ARG A 448 31.12 -9.07 20.02
CA ARG A 448 32.18 -8.68 19.07
C ARG A 448 33.55 -8.52 19.73
N ARG A 449 33.68 -8.88 21.01
CA ARG A 449 34.90 -8.78 21.81
C ARG A 449 35.41 -7.34 21.99
N VAL A 450 34.52 -6.36 21.88
CA VAL A 450 34.82 -4.95 22.18
C VAL A 450 34.32 -4.65 23.58
N VAL A 451 35.23 -4.32 24.48
CA VAL A 451 34.87 -3.79 25.81
C VAL A 451 34.90 -2.26 25.71
N PRO A 452 33.77 -1.56 25.87
CA PRO A 452 33.76 -0.10 25.89
C PRO A 452 34.73 0.43 26.96
N GLU A 453 35.41 1.53 26.69
CA GLU A 453 36.47 2.03 27.57
C GLU A 453 35.90 2.44 28.93
N GLY A 454 34.83 3.24 28.94
CA GLY A 454 34.15 3.63 30.17
C GLY A 454 33.60 2.45 30.97
N MET A 455 33.25 1.34 30.31
CA MET A 455 32.79 0.12 30.98
C MET A 455 33.94 -0.61 31.71
N GLY A 456 35.10 -0.73 31.05
CA GLY A 456 36.31 -1.29 31.65
C GLY A 456 36.77 -0.46 32.85
N ASP A 457 36.80 0.86 32.70
CA ASP A 457 37.21 1.80 33.76
C ASP A 457 36.28 1.72 34.98
N ALA A 458 34.96 1.69 34.75
CA ALA A 458 33.98 1.63 35.83
C ALA A 458 34.09 0.34 36.66
N LEU A 459 34.31 -0.80 36.00
CA LEU A 459 34.49 -2.08 36.70
C LEU A 459 35.86 -2.17 37.39
N SER A 460 36.90 -1.60 36.80
CA SER A 460 38.23 -1.50 37.42
C SER A 460 38.19 -0.65 38.70
N ALA A 461 37.42 0.45 38.68
CA ALA A 461 37.17 1.27 39.86
C ALA A 461 36.47 0.48 40.99
N LEU A 462 35.48 -0.36 40.66
CA LEU A 462 34.83 -1.25 41.64
C LEU A 462 35.81 -2.27 42.24
N ALA A 463 36.62 -2.93 41.40
CA ALA A 463 37.62 -3.89 41.87
C ALA A 463 38.72 -3.26 42.72
N SER A 464 38.95 -1.95 42.56
CA SER A 464 39.88 -1.16 43.36
C SER A 464 39.26 -0.64 44.67
N GLY A 465 37.95 -0.79 44.86
CA GLY A 465 37.25 -0.38 46.08
C GLY A 465 36.86 1.10 46.10
N VAL A 466 36.69 1.73 44.95
CA VAL A 466 36.19 3.11 44.86
C VAL A 466 34.79 3.18 45.48
N GLY A 467 34.58 4.15 46.38
CA GLY A 467 33.33 4.34 47.11
C GLY A 467 32.17 4.77 46.21
N LEU A 468 31.50 3.80 45.59
CA LEU A 468 30.28 4.00 44.80
C LEU A 468 29.02 3.65 45.61
N ASN A 469 27.85 4.00 45.07
CA ASN A 469 26.56 3.60 45.65
C ASN A 469 26.38 2.07 45.62
N ASP A 470 25.52 1.54 46.47
CA ASP A 470 25.34 0.08 46.63
C ASP A 470 24.85 -0.59 45.35
N GLU A 471 24.01 0.11 44.58
CA GLU A 471 23.49 -0.35 43.29
C GLU A 471 24.61 -0.60 42.27
N ALA A 472 25.61 0.28 42.20
CA ALA A 472 26.74 0.13 41.27
C ALA A 472 27.53 -1.16 41.52
N TYR A 473 27.66 -1.61 42.78
CA TYR A 473 28.32 -2.87 43.11
C TYR A 473 27.52 -4.09 42.63
N VAL A 474 26.20 -4.05 42.78
CA VAL A 474 25.30 -5.11 42.30
C VAL A 474 25.32 -5.16 40.77
N ASN A 475 25.16 -4.01 40.13
CA ASN A 475 25.18 -3.87 38.67
C ASN A 475 26.54 -4.26 38.09
N GLY A 476 27.65 -3.85 38.70
CA GLY A 476 28.98 -4.27 38.30
C GLY A 476 29.19 -5.77 38.40
N LEU A 477 28.70 -6.41 39.47
CA LEU A 477 28.74 -7.87 39.62
C LEU A 477 27.89 -8.59 38.56
N ASN A 478 26.70 -8.06 38.24
CA ASN A 478 25.82 -8.59 37.20
C ASN A 478 26.42 -8.44 35.80
N MET A 479 27.03 -7.29 35.53
CA MET A 479 27.78 -7.02 34.30
C MET A 479 28.92 -8.04 34.16
N PHE A 480 29.74 -8.19 35.21
CA PHE A 480 30.83 -9.17 35.21
C PHE A 480 30.31 -10.59 34.97
N ARG A 481 29.28 -11.01 35.71
CA ARG A 481 28.66 -12.35 35.59
C ARG A 481 28.19 -12.64 34.16
N SER A 482 27.59 -11.66 33.49
CA SER A 482 27.01 -11.81 32.14
C SER A 482 28.06 -12.17 31.08
N PHE A 483 29.31 -11.73 31.29
CA PHE A 483 30.39 -11.88 30.30
C PHE A 483 31.58 -12.73 30.78
N TYR A 484 31.57 -13.20 32.03
CA TYR A 484 32.63 -14.04 32.61
C TYR A 484 32.60 -15.49 32.10
N ARG A 485 31.44 -16.01 31.69
CA ARG A 485 31.28 -17.38 31.19
C ARG A 485 30.22 -17.42 30.09
N MET A 486 30.53 -16.79 28.96
CA MET A 486 29.63 -16.86 27.82
C MET A 486 29.76 -18.24 27.16
N PRO A 487 28.66 -19.01 27.04
CA PRO A 487 28.68 -20.23 26.26
C PRO A 487 28.92 -19.87 24.79
N THR A 488 29.85 -20.56 24.17
CA THR A 488 30.06 -20.51 22.73
C THR A 488 29.20 -21.58 22.06
N ALA A 489 29.03 -21.47 20.74
CA ALA A 489 28.14 -22.35 19.96
C ALA A 489 28.51 -23.84 20.02
N ASP A 490 29.75 -24.16 20.42
CA ASP A 490 30.30 -25.50 20.59
C ASP A 490 30.22 -26.03 22.03
N GLY A 491 29.59 -25.27 22.93
CA GLY A 491 29.43 -25.66 24.33
C GLY A 491 30.67 -25.41 25.21
N THR A 492 31.71 -24.76 24.70
CA THR A 492 32.78 -24.24 25.55
C THR A 492 32.36 -22.90 26.19
N PHE A 493 33.14 -22.41 27.16
CA PHE A 493 32.85 -21.16 27.85
C PHE A 493 34.03 -20.21 27.68
N LEU A 494 33.76 -18.98 27.26
CA LEU A 494 34.77 -17.92 27.12
C LEU A 494 34.53 -16.81 28.15
N THR A 495 35.60 -16.29 28.74
CA THR A 495 35.59 -15.03 29.50
C THR A 495 35.95 -13.86 28.59
N LEU A 496 35.01 -12.96 28.36
CA LEU A 496 35.23 -11.78 27.51
C LEU A 496 35.98 -10.65 28.23
N TRP A 497 36.13 -10.74 29.55
CA TRP A 497 36.86 -9.76 30.36
C TRP A 497 38.37 -9.83 30.21
N SER A 498 38.88 -10.92 29.64
CA SER A 498 40.30 -11.09 29.31
C SER A 498 40.75 -10.36 28.04
N ASN A 499 39.82 -9.68 27.34
CA ASN A 499 40.11 -8.89 26.15
C ASN A 499 40.81 -7.56 26.51
N PRO A 500 41.48 -6.88 25.56
CA PRO A 500 42.12 -5.60 25.83
C PRO A 500 41.06 -4.55 26.17
N GLY A 501 41.36 -3.68 27.14
CA GLY A 501 40.38 -2.77 27.73
C GLY A 501 39.37 -3.44 28.67
N GLY A 502 39.45 -4.76 28.85
CA GLY A 502 38.79 -5.49 29.92
C GLY A 502 39.52 -5.38 31.25
N LEU A 503 39.27 -6.33 32.15
CA LEU A 503 39.79 -6.31 33.51
C LEU A 503 41.15 -7.03 33.60
N SER A 504 42.07 -6.50 34.40
CA SER A 504 43.32 -7.19 34.72
C SER A 504 43.05 -8.49 35.50
N PRO A 505 44.00 -9.46 35.51
CA PRO A 505 43.84 -10.69 36.29
C PRO A 505 43.56 -10.45 37.78
N ASP A 506 44.16 -9.40 38.34
CA ASP A 506 43.97 -9.01 39.73
C ASP A 506 42.55 -8.49 39.99
N GLU A 507 42.02 -7.66 39.10
CA GLU A 507 40.65 -7.15 39.21
C GLU A 507 39.63 -8.26 38.98
N GLN A 508 39.85 -9.12 37.98
CA GLN A 508 39.02 -10.29 37.74
C GLN A 508 38.97 -11.22 38.96
N SER A 509 40.10 -11.41 39.68
CA SER A 509 40.13 -12.23 40.89
C SER A 509 39.20 -11.72 42.00
N VAL A 510 39.03 -10.39 42.10
CA VAL A 510 38.13 -9.77 43.08
C VAL A 510 36.70 -10.13 42.71
N PHE A 511 36.29 -9.87 41.47
CA PHE A 511 34.94 -10.20 41.00
C PHE A 511 34.62 -11.71 41.10
N GLN A 512 35.57 -12.58 40.74
CA GLN A 512 35.40 -14.03 40.83
C GLN A 512 35.25 -14.49 42.28
N THR A 513 36.04 -13.93 43.20
CA THR A 513 35.95 -14.27 44.63
C THR A 513 34.64 -13.76 45.24
N VAL A 514 34.21 -12.54 44.88
CA VAL A 514 32.88 -12.02 45.27
C VAL A 514 31.77 -12.90 44.73
N LEU A 515 31.79 -13.27 43.44
CA LEU A 515 30.82 -14.20 42.86
C LEU A 515 30.79 -15.55 43.58
N ALA A 516 31.96 -16.08 43.95
CA ALA A 516 32.06 -17.34 44.66
C ALA A 516 31.49 -17.23 46.09
N LEU A 517 31.77 -16.15 46.81
CA LEU A 517 31.18 -15.88 48.13
C LEU A 517 29.66 -15.72 48.05
N GLN A 518 29.16 -14.96 47.08
CA GLN A 518 27.73 -14.76 46.83
C GLN A 518 27.00 -16.08 46.45
N ARG A 519 27.70 -17.04 45.83
CA ARG A 519 27.13 -18.39 45.60
C ARG A 519 27.03 -19.21 46.88
N LEU A 520 27.98 -19.05 47.80
CA LEU A 520 28.02 -19.77 49.06
C LEU A 520 27.08 -19.15 50.10
N GLN A 521 26.92 -17.83 50.07
CA GLN A 521 26.12 -17.03 51.00
C GLN A 521 25.36 -15.95 50.21
N PRO A 522 24.25 -16.32 49.55
CA PRO A 522 23.47 -15.41 48.69
C PRO A 522 22.88 -14.19 49.40
N GLU A 523 22.74 -14.25 50.71
CA GLU A 523 22.20 -13.19 51.56
C GLU A 523 23.20 -12.07 51.87
N ARG A 524 24.49 -12.23 51.55
CA ARG A 524 25.50 -11.21 51.81
C ARG A 524 25.25 -9.94 51.00
N ASN A 525 25.42 -8.78 51.63
CA ASN A 525 25.48 -7.53 50.90
C ASN A 525 26.68 -7.55 49.92
N VAL A 526 26.41 -7.25 48.65
CA VAL A 526 27.42 -7.34 47.58
C VAL A 526 28.55 -6.34 47.81
N LYS A 527 28.24 -5.09 48.14
CA LYS A 527 29.23 -4.04 48.39
C LYS A 527 30.14 -4.38 49.57
N GLU A 528 29.58 -4.82 50.69
CA GLU A 528 30.38 -5.29 51.84
C GLU A 528 31.29 -6.46 51.45
N THR A 529 30.80 -7.37 50.60
CA THR A 529 31.59 -8.50 50.10
C THR A 529 32.76 -8.02 49.24
N PHE A 530 32.57 -7.02 48.36
CA PHE A 530 33.68 -6.42 47.60
C PHE A 530 34.74 -5.83 48.53
N PHE A 531 34.33 -4.97 49.49
CA PHE A 531 35.29 -4.36 50.42
C PHE A 531 36.04 -5.40 51.24
N GLN A 532 35.37 -6.42 51.77
CA GLN A 532 36.02 -7.52 52.49
C GLN A 532 37.05 -8.25 51.62
N VAL A 533 36.71 -8.55 50.37
CA VAL A 533 37.62 -9.23 49.45
C VAL A 533 38.84 -8.37 49.13
N ILE A 534 38.64 -7.07 48.89
CA ILE A 534 39.70 -6.12 48.56
C ILE A 534 40.62 -5.88 49.75
N GLU A 535 40.06 -5.59 50.93
CA GLU A 535 40.81 -5.36 52.17
C GLU A 535 41.69 -6.57 52.53
N ARG A 536 41.12 -7.78 52.45
CA ARG A 536 41.86 -9.02 52.74
C ARG A 536 42.90 -9.36 51.68
N LYS A 537 42.68 -8.97 50.42
CA LYS A 537 43.68 -9.11 49.36
C LYS A 537 44.88 -8.17 49.58
N GLN A 538 44.63 -6.98 50.13
CA GLN A 538 45.65 -5.96 50.40
C GLN A 538 46.46 -6.21 51.69
N ASN A 539 46.18 -7.28 52.46
CA ASN A 539 46.89 -7.61 53.69
C ASN A 539 47.93 -8.74 53.47
N PRO A 540 49.18 -8.41 53.09
CA PRO A 540 50.20 -9.41 52.73
C PRO A 540 50.63 -10.28 53.91
N ASP A 541 50.60 -9.76 55.13
CA ASP A 541 51.14 -10.42 56.33
C ASP A 541 50.36 -11.69 56.72
N THR A 542 49.08 -11.75 56.34
CA THR A 542 48.21 -12.93 56.60
C THR A 542 48.08 -13.85 55.38
N THR A 543 48.53 -13.41 54.21
CA THR A 543 48.28 -14.10 52.95
C THR A 543 48.98 -15.46 52.88
N GLU A 544 50.24 -15.54 53.28
CA GLU A 544 51.00 -16.80 53.26
C GLU A 544 50.40 -17.84 54.22
N ALA A 545 49.94 -17.41 55.40
CA ALA A 545 49.28 -18.28 56.38
C ALA A 545 47.93 -18.79 55.86
N ASN A 546 47.12 -17.92 55.26
CA ASN A 546 45.82 -18.29 54.71
C ASN A 546 45.95 -19.26 53.54
N ILE A 547 46.93 -19.06 52.65
CA ILE A 547 47.24 -20.00 51.56
C ILE A 547 47.63 -21.37 52.10
N MET A 548 48.49 -21.43 53.13
CA MET A 548 48.86 -22.69 53.77
C MET A 548 47.65 -23.44 54.32
N VAL A 549 46.77 -22.75 55.04
CA VAL A 549 45.57 -23.35 55.62
C VAL A 549 44.63 -23.80 54.51
N ALA A 550 44.37 -22.95 53.52
CA ALA A 550 43.44 -23.22 52.44
C ALA A 550 43.89 -24.40 51.56
N LEU A 551 45.19 -24.54 51.28
CA LEU A 551 45.75 -25.60 50.44
C LEU A 551 46.19 -26.86 51.20
N SER A 552 45.99 -26.91 52.52
CA SER A 552 46.36 -28.05 53.38
C SER A 552 45.68 -29.39 52.99
N GLY A 553 44.57 -29.33 52.24
CA GLY A 553 43.86 -30.50 51.72
C GLY A 553 44.45 -31.12 50.45
N TYR A 554 45.51 -30.54 49.87
CA TYR A 554 46.21 -31.08 48.71
C TYR A 554 46.99 -32.36 49.10
N PRO A 555 46.89 -33.48 48.33
CA PRO A 555 47.27 -34.81 48.82
C PRO A 555 48.73 -34.96 49.30
N PRO A 556 48.96 -35.72 50.39
CA PRO A 556 50.17 -35.66 51.23
C PRO A 556 51.40 -36.42 50.71
N ASN A 557 51.36 -37.06 49.53
CA ASN A 557 52.51 -37.79 49.00
C ASN A 557 53.61 -36.88 48.41
N SER A 558 53.44 -35.56 48.49
CA SER A 558 54.49 -34.60 48.17
C SER A 558 55.17 -34.19 49.48
N GLU A 559 56.39 -34.70 49.72
CA GLU A 559 57.28 -34.18 50.75
C GLU A 559 57.35 -32.65 50.62
N LEU A 560 56.88 -31.89 51.62
CA LEU A 560 57.37 -30.56 52.06
C LEU A 560 56.38 -29.91 53.04
N LYS A 561 56.90 -29.50 54.19
CA LYS A 561 56.18 -28.92 55.33
C LYS A 561 56.26 -27.37 55.40
N THR A 562 56.49 -26.65 54.30
CA THR A 562 56.64 -25.17 54.32
C THR A 562 55.77 -24.45 53.28
N GLY A 563 55.15 -23.33 53.69
CA GLY A 563 54.08 -22.62 52.97
C GLY A 563 54.43 -22.04 51.60
N ARG A 564 55.61 -21.43 51.45
CA ARG A 564 56.09 -20.92 50.15
C ARG A 564 56.17 -21.97 49.03
N GLY A 565 56.30 -23.25 49.39
CA GLY A 565 56.31 -24.34 48.42
C GLY A 565 54.92 -24.77 47.96
N MET A 566 53.87 -24.59 48.77
CA MET A 566 52.54 -25.14 48.48
C MET A 566 51.86 -24.45 47.28
N MET A 567 51.86 -23.12 47.24
CA MET A 567 51.30 -22.37 46.10
C MET A 567 52.00 -22.75 44.80
N SER A 568 53.33 -22.67 44.78
CA SER A 568 54.14 -23.00 43.59
C SER A 568 53.93 -24.44 43.13
N LYS A 569 53.83 -25.40 44.06
CA LYS A 569 53.52 -26.81 43.74
C LYS A 569 52.10 -27.01 43.22
N TYR A 570 51.12 -26.39 43.85
CA TYR A 570 49.73 -26.49 43.43
C TYR A 570 49.54 -25.85 42.05
N LEU A 571 50.16 -24.70 41.80
CA LEU A 571 50.24 -24.09 40.47
C LEU A 571 51.02 -24.98 39.50
N ALA A 572 52.12 -25.63 39.89
CA ALA A 572 52.81 -26.58 39.02
C ALA A 572 51.94 -27.80 38.68
N PHE A 573 51.07 -28.25 39.59
CA PHE A 573 50.12 -29.32 39.32
C PHE A 573 48.96 -28.86 38.42
N LYS A 574 48.35 -27.71 38.72
CA LYS A 574 47.17 -27.20 38.00
C LYS A 574 47.50 -26.47 36.72
N ALA A 575 48.67 -25.87 36.60
CA ALA A 575 49.14 -25.08 35.47
C ALA A 575 50.41 -25.64 34.80
N GLY A 576 51.08 -26.66 35.35
CA GLY A 576 52.33 -27.15 34.77
C GLY A 576 53.38 -26.05 34.69
N GLY A 577 54.07 -25.99 33.54
CA GLY A 577 54.95 -24.89 33.14
C GLY A 577 54.23 -23.70 32.50
N ASN A 578 52.89 -23.67 32.44
CA ASN A 578 52.14 -22.62 31.77
C ASN A 578 52.28 -21.28 32.48
N ARG A 579 52.91 -20.30 31.83
CA ARG A 579 53.03 -18.95 32.38
C ARG A 579 51.66 -18.26 32.53
N LEU A 580 50.81 -18.32 31.49
CA LEU A 580 49.47 -17.72 31.51
C LEU A 580 48.59 -18.34 32.61
N GLY A 581 48.60 -19.67 32.71
CA GLY A 581 47.84 -20.39 33.73
C GLY A 581 48.25 -19.93 35.13
N ARG A 582 49.55 -19.76 35.39
CA ARG A 582 50.06 -19.23 36.66
C ARG A 582 49.63 -17.79 36.92
N GLU A 583 49.80 -16.91 35.95
CA GLU A 583 49.43 -15.48 36.04
C GLU A 583 47.92 -15.27 36.31
N LEU A 584 47.05 -16.19 35.84
CA LEU A 584 45.61 -16.12 36.07
C LEU A 584 45.16 -16.84 37.35
N PHE A 585 45.77 -17.99 37.68
CA PHE A 585 45.35 -18.81 38.81
C PHE A 585 45.85 -18.25 40.14
N GLU A 586 47.07 -17.71 40.18
CA GLU A 586 47.70 -17.25 41.41
C GLU A 586 46.89 -16.14 42.11
N PRO A 587 46.49 -15.03 41.44
CA PRO A 587 45.68 -14.00 42.08
C PRO A 587 44.34 -14.51 42.62
N LEU A 588 43.71 -15.45 41.91
CA LEU A 588 42.46 -16.07 42.35
C LEU A 588 42.66 -16.93 43.59
N ILE A 589 43.68 -17.79 43.61
CA ILE A 589 43.99 -18.64 44.78
C ILE A 589 44.31 -17.75 45.99
N VAL A 590 45.11 -16.70 45.81
CA VAL A 590 45.43 -15.72 46.86
C VAL A 590 44.14 -15.09 47.40
N SER A 591 43.30 -14.56 46.52
CA SER A 591 42.05 -13.89 46.92
C SER A 591 41.09 -14.84 47.63
N MET A 592 40.92 -16.06 47.14
CA MET A 592 40.05 -17.08 47.75
C MET A 592 40.63 -17.59 49.08
N ALA A 593 41.93 -17.83 49.17
CA ALA A 593 42.59 -18.26 50.41
C ALA A 593 42.42 -17.19 51.50
N ASN A 594 42.63 -15.92 51.18
CA ASN A 594 42.43 -14.80 52.09
C ASN A 594 40.97 -14.64 52.53
N ASN A 595 40.03 -15.24 51.80
CA ASN A 595 38.61 -15.27 52.13
C ASN A 595 38.14 -16.62 52.70
N ASN A 596 39.07 -17.41 53.28
CA ASN A 596 38.80 -18.66 53.98
C ASN A 596 38.13 -19.74 53.12
N PHE A 597 38.36 -19.73 51.81
CA PHE A 597 37.92 -20.84 50.96
C PHE A 597 38.71 -22.11 51.28
N THR A 598 38.01 -23.23 51.31
CA THR A 598 38.63 -24.55 51.47
C THR A 598 39.34 -25.00 50.21
N PHE A 599 40.30 -25.93 50.34
CA PHE A 599 40.99 -26.56 49.21
C PHE A 599 40.02 -26.99 48.11
N LYS A 600 38.96 -27.74 48.45
CA LYS A 600 38.00 -28.25 47.47
C LYS A 600 37.28 -27.14 46.70
N GLN A 601 37.03 -26.00 47.34
CA GLN A 601 36.37 -24.87 46.66
C GLN A 601 37.35 -24.13 45.74
N ILE A 602 38.58 -23.90 46.20
CA ILE A 602 39.66 -23.34 45.37
C ILE A 602 39.92 -24.25 44.17
N ASP A 603 40.08 -25.56 44.40
CA ASP A 603 40.32 -26.57 43.37
C ASP A 603 39.25 -26.58 42.29
N LYS A 604 37.98 -26.55 42.73
CA LYS A 604 36.83 -26.47 41.83
C LYS A 604 36.77 -25.18 41.02
N GLU A 605 37.07 -24.02 41.60
CA GLU A 605 37.08 -22.75 40.84
C GLU A 605 38.28 -22.66 39.89
N ILE A 606 39.43 -23.23 40.27
CA ILE A 606 40.60 -23.31 39.38
C ILE A 606 40.34 -24.24 38.21
N ASP A 607 39.71 -25.40 38.43
CA ASP A 607 39.31 -26.29 37.33
C ASP A 607 38.28 -25.61 36.42
N ARG A 608 37.31 -24.91 37.01
CA ARG A 608 36.32 -24.12 36.25
C ARG A 608 36.96 -23.02 35.40
N LEU A 609 37.96 -22.32 35.93
CA LEU A 609 38.69 -21.27 35.22
C LEU A 609 39.56 -21.90 34.13
N LYS A 610 40.24 -23.01 34.44
CA LYS A 610 41.05 -23.79 33.50
C LYS A 610 40.22 -24.26 32.31
N GLU A 611 39.06 -24.88 32.54
CA GLU A 611 38.15 -25.34 31.48
C GLU A 611 37.66 -24.19 30.57
N SER A 612 37.58 -22.96 31.09
CA SER A 612 37.16 -21.79 30.31
C SER A 612 38.27 -21.14 29.48
N ILE A 613 39.53 -21.48 29.73
CA ILE A 613 40.69 -20.88 29.05
C ILE A 613 41.42 -21.91 28.19
N PHE A 614 41.53 -23.15 28.68
CA PHE A 614 42.31 -24.22 28.06
C PHE A 614 41.38 -25.25 27.45
N ALA A 615 41.10 -25.12 26.15
CA ALA A 615 40.33 -26.13 25.45
C ALA A 615 41.22 -27.33 25.02
N PRO A 616 40.62 -28.52 24.79
CA PRO A 616 41.34 -29.69 24.28
C PRO A 616 42.03 -29.41 22.94
N THR A 617 43.26 -29.89 22.81
CA THR A 617 44.07 -29.79 21.58
C THR A 617 43.73 -30.84 20.53
N ASP A 618 43.07 -31.92 20.94
CA ASP A 618 42.77 -33.11 20.12
C ASP A 618 44.00 -33.71 19.40
N GLY A 619 45.22 -33.42 19.87
CA GLY A 619 46.45 -33.80 19.18
C GLY A 619 46.74 -33.02 17.89
N LEU A 620 45.93 -32.01 17.57
CA LEU A 620 46.10 -31.14 16.39
C LEU A 620 47.10 -30.02 16.65
N VAL A 621 47.15 -29.57 17.90
CA VAL A 621 48.06 -28.51 18.36
C VAL A 621 48.96 -29.06 19.46
N VAL A 622 50.27 -28.90 19.31
CA VAL A 622 51.25 -29.20 20.36
C VAL A 622 51.82 -27.89 20.89
N ASP A 623 51.25 -27.43 22.00
CA ASP A 623 51.72 -26.24 22.69
C ASP A 623 52.76 -26.60 23.76
N ARG A 624 54.04 -26.44 23.41
CA ARG A 624 55.16 -26.73 24.33
C ARG A 624 55.21 -25.76 25.51
N LEU A 625 54.62 -24.56 25.37
CA LEU A 625 54.57 -23.56 26.42
C LEU A 625 53.36 -23.76 27.34
N SER A 626 52.36 -24.55 26.91
CA SER A 626 51.16 -24.75 27.73
C SER A 626 51.45 -25.51 29.02
N GLY A 627 52.54 -26.28 29.09
CA GLY A 627 52.81 -27.17 30.23
C GLY A 627 51.73 -28.23 30.49
N PHE A 628 50.70 -28.33 29.63
CA PHE A 628 49.57 -29.24 29.75
C PHE A 628 49.60 -30.26 28.62
N SER A 629 49.60 -31.54 28.97
CA SER A 629 49.35 -32.59 27.98
C SER A 629 47.88 -32.53 27.55
N GLY A 630 47.63 -32.19 26.29
CA GLY A 630 46.31 -32.34 25.67
C GLY A 630 45.38 -31.13 25.73
N SER A 631 45.73 -30.03 26.41
CA SER A 631 44.96 -28.77 26.38
C SER A 631 45.86 -27.55 26.19
N SER A 632 45.33 -26.51 25.55
CA SER A 632 46.08 -25.28 25.25
C SER A 632 45.10 -24.11 25.01
N PRO A 633 45.48 -22.88 25.39
CA PRO A 633 44.71 -21.70 25.03
C PRO A 633 44.83 -21.38 23.52
N TYR A 634 45.80 -21.99 22.85
CA TYR A 634 46.00 -21.93 21.39
C TYR A 634 45.51 -23.21 20.70
N SER A 635 44.72 -24.05 21.36
CA SER A 635 44.07 -25.16 20.67
C SER A 635 43.12 -24.64 19.60
N LEU A 636 42.94 -25.38 18.50
CA LEU A 636 41.98 -24.97 17.46
C LEU A 636 40.54 -24.89 18.00
N ARG A 637 40.20 -25.63 19.07
CA ARG A 637 38.92 -25.48 19.76
C ARG A 637 38.79 -24.16 20.52
N ALA A 638 39.85 -23.72 21.19
CA ALA A 638 39.85 -22.43 21.89
C ALA A 638 39.76 -21.26 20.90
N VAL A 639 40.50 -21.36 19.77
CA VAL A 639 40.60 -20.27 18.80
C VAL A 639 39.42 -20.24 17.83
N PHE A 640 38.97 -21.41 17.37
CA PHE A 640 37.79 -21.59 16.53
C PHE A 640 36.80 -22.53 17.22
N PRO A 641 35.96 -22.02 18.13
CA PRO A 641 34.99 -22.84 18.86
C PRO A 641 34.03 -23.58 17.89
N ASP A 642 33.56 -22.90 16.85
CA ASP A 642 32.66 -23.48 15.85
C ASP A 642 33.32 -24.58 15.01
N GLU A 643 32.71 -25.77 14.96
CA GLU A 643 33.24 -26.95 14.26
C GLU A 643 33.33 -26.78 12.74
N GLU A 644 32.42 -26.03 12.11
CA GLU A 644 32.48 -25.80 10.66
C GLU A 644 33.61 -24.83 10.32
N ILE A 645 33.76 -23.75 11.09
CA ILE A 645 34.88 -22.79 10.95
C ILE A 645 36.21 -23.51 11.19
N ARG A 646 36.29 -24.33 12.24
CA ARG A 646 37.46 -25.14 12.56
C ARG A 646 37.78 -26.13 11.43
N SER A 647 36.78 -26.82 10.89
CA SER A 647 36.94 -27.76 9.76
C SER A 647 37.43 -27.05 8.49
N LEU A 648 36.92 -25.84 8.22
CA LEU A 648 37.36 -25.01 7.13
C LEU A 648 38.83 -24.61 7.30
N PHE A 649 39.22 -24.13 8.47
CA PHE A 649 40.63 -23.83 8.78
C PHE A 649 41.53 -25.05 8.58
N VAL A 650 41.15 -26.20 9.16
CA VAL A 650 41.85 -27.49 8.97
C VAL A 650 42.05 -27.83 7.49
N SER A 651 41.02 -27.65 6.65
CA SER A 651 41.11 -27.91 5.21
C SER A 651 42.09 -26.98 4.49
N LYS A 652 42.14 -25.70 4.91
CA LYS A 652 43.08 -24.73 4.35
C LYS A 652 44.51 -25.03 4.74
N VAL A 653 44.74 -25.46 5.99
CA VAL A 653 46.06 -25.92 6.44
C VAL A 653 46.54 -27.08 5.57
N GLN A 654 45.68 -28.08 5.33
CA GLN A 654 46.03 -29.20 4.44
C GLN A 654 46.38 -28.72 3.04
N ARG A 655 45.57 -27.82 2.45
CA ARG A 655 45.84 -27.28 1.12
C ARG A 655 47.21 -26.58 1.04
N VAL A 656 47.55 -25.78 2.06
CA VAL A 656 48.87 -25.11 2.11
C VAL A 656 49.99 -26.15 2.21
N LEU A 657 49.83 -27.22 3.00
CA LEU A 657 50.80 -28.31 3.04
C LEU A 657 50.95 -28.99 1.68
N ASP A 658 49.85 -29.29 0.99
CA ASP A 658 49.87 -29.93 -0.32
C ASP A 658 50.60 -29.05 -1.36
N GLU A 659 50.32 -27.75 -1.40
CA GLU A 659 50.92 -26.79 -2.33
C GLU A 659 52.43 -26.60 -2.08
N GLN A 660 52.84 -26.57 -0.81
CA GLN A 660 54.20 -26.24 -0.40
C GLN A 660 55.13 -27.45 -0.28
N THR A 661 54.57 -28.67 -0.17
CA THR A 661 55.33 -29.90 0.03
C THR A 661 55.04 -30.98 -1.01
N ASP A 662 54.29 -30.62 -2.06
CA ASP A 662 53.83 -31.53 -3.13
C ASP A 662 53.09 -32.77 -2.56
N GLY A 663 52.29 -32.55 -1.51
CA GLY A 663 51.45 -33.57 -0.88
C GLY A 663 52.17 -34.59 0.02
N GLN A 664 53.43 -34.35 0.39
CA GLN A 664 54.21 -35.27 1.24
C GLN A 664 53.69 -35.38 2.67
N PHE A 665 53.00 -34.35 3.17
CA PHE A 665 52.58 -34.23 4.56
C PHE A 665 51.07 -34.10 4.70
N VAL A 666 50.51 -34.74 5.74
CA VAL A 666 49.07 -34.69 6.04
C VAL A 666 48.84 -34.16 7.44
N PHE A 667 47.94 -33.18 7.55
CA PHE A 667 47.54 -32.61 8.83
C PHE A 667 46.75 -33.63 9.66
N SER A 668 47.11 -33.78 10.93
CA SER A 668 46.62 -34.86 11.80
C SER A 668 45.09 -34.94 11.91
N ALA A 669 44.39 -33.81 11.77
CA ALA A 669 42.93 -33.73 11.75
C ALA A 669 42.30 -34.48 10.55
N VAL A 670 43.00 -34.53 9.41
CA VAL A 670 42.55 -35.18 8.18
C VAL A 670 42.85 -36.68 8.23
N ALA A 671 44.01 -37.06 8.77
CA ALA A 671 44.44 -38.46 8.91
C ALA A 671 43.56 -39.25 9.89
N GLY A 672 43.11 -38.64 11.00
CA GLY A 672 42.31 -39.30 12.04
C GLY A 672 40.94 -39.84 11.58
N LYS A 673 40.42 -39.39 10.43
CA LYS A 673 39.16 -39.90 9.86
C LYS A 673 39.35 -41.13 8.96
N ASN A 674 40.57 -41.43 8.50
CA ASN A 674 40.87 -42.58 7.62
C ASN A 674 42.40 -42.90 7.58
N PRO A 675 43.00 -43.38 8.69
CA PRO A 675 44.46 -43.60 8.75
C PRO A 675 44.96 -44.62 7.71
N GLY A 676 44.13 -45.60 7.33
CA GLY A 676 44.50 -46.64 6.36
C GLY A 676 44.42 -46.23 4.88
N LYS A 677 43.82 -45.08 4.53
CA LYS A 677 43.52 -44.74 3.12
C LYS A 677 44.68 -44.03 2.40
N PHE A 678 45.69 -43.57 3.13
CA PHE A 678 46.82 -42.82 2.56
C PHE A 678 48.15 -43.57 2.57
N GLY A 679 48.25 -44.76 3.20
CA GLY A 679 49.50 -45.52 3.27
C GLY A 679 50.67 -44.75 3.92
N LEU A 680 50.37 -43.69 4.68
CA LEU A 680 51.36 -42.81 5.28
C LEU A 680 51.82 -43.39 6.62
N GLU A 681 53.13 -43.51 6.78
CA GLU A 681 53.74 -43.75 8.10
C GLU A 681 53.43 -42.56 9.03
N ASP A 682 53.32 -42.80 10.34
CA ASP A 682 53.11 -41.76 11.37
C ASP A 682 54.07 -40.56 11.26
N LYS A 683 55.20 -40.77 10.59
CA LYS A 683 56.25 -39.78 10.31
C LYS A 683 55.82 -38.63 9.39
N ASN A 684 54.73 -38.77 8.62
CA ASN A 684 54.25 -37.69 7.75
C ASN A 684 53.07 -36.91 8.33
N MET A 685 52.68 -37.19 9.58
CA MET A 685 51.61 -36.48 10.26
C MET A 685 52.08 -35.13 10.81
N VAL A 686 51.35 -34.09 10.44
CA VAL A 686 51.63 -32.72 10.84
C VAL A 686 50.77 -32.34 12.04
N VAL A 687 51.40 -31.70 13.01
CA VAL A 687 50.75 -30.98 14.11
C VAL A 687 51.11 -29.51 14.03
N LEU A 688 50.26 -28.65 14.60
CA LEU A 688 50.52 -27.23 14.68
C LEU A 688 51.19 -26.89 16.02
N VAL A 689 52.31 -26.17 15.98
CA VAL A 689 53.01 -25.67 17.17
C VAL A 689 52.88 -24.16 17.19
N PRO A 690 52.24 -23.55 18.21
CA PRO A 690 52.08 -22.10 18.27
C PRO A 690 53.44 -21.39 18.39
N PHE A 691 53.60 -20.26 17.71
CA PHE A 691 54.84 -19.49 17.73
C PHE A 691 55.14 -18.92 19.14
N PRO A 692 56.30 -19.23 19.75
CA PRO A 692 56.50 -19.13 21.20
C PRO A 692 56.71 -17.72 21.80
N ASN A 693 56.37 -16.63 21.11
CA ASN A 693 56.67 -15.27 21.59
C ASN A 693 55.65 -14.19 21.28
N LEU A 694 54.42 -14.57 20.91
CA LEU A 694 53.34 -13.61 20.75
C LEU A 694 52.68 -13.39 22.11
N SER A 695 52.75 -12.15 22.57
CA SER A 695 52.05 -11.74 23.77
C SER A 695 50.58 -12.12 23.63
N LEU A 696 49.97 -12.69 24.67
CA LEU A 696 48.51 -12.87 24.72
C LEU A 696 47.75 -11.55 24.84
N LYS A 697 48.45 -10.40 24.72
CA LYS A 697 47.84 -9.12 24.38
C LYS A 697 47.00 -9.34 23.13
N PRO A 698 45.67 -9.18 23.20
CA PRO A 698 44.81 -9.63 22.11
C PRO A 698 45.05 -8.97 20.74
N ASN A 699 45.77 -7.85 20.67
CA ASN A 699 46.21 -7.22 19.40
C ASN A 699 47.29 -8.06 18.65
N ASP A 700 47.94 -9.02 19.32
CA ASP A 700 48.85 -10.00 18.68
C ASP A 700 48.11 -11.30 18.28
N LYS A 701 46.78 -11.44 18.51
CA LYS A 701 46.02 -12.58 17.99
C LYS A 701 45.92 -12.57 16.47
N ASN A 702 46.02 -11.39 15.85
CA ASN A 702 46.19 -11.20 14.40
C ASN A 702 47.62 -11.56 13.89
N ARG A 703 48.44 -12.15 14.76
CA ARG A 703 49.76 -12.67 14.45
C ARG A 703 49.93 -14.10 14.91
N LEU A 704 48.92 -14.74 15.52
CA LEU A 704 49.06 -16.13 15.99
C LEU A 704 49.35 -17.02 14.80
N MET A 705 50.62 -17.40 14.68
CA MET A 705 51.12 -18.29 13.66
C MET A 705 51.39 -19.63 14.29
N TYR A 706 51.09 -20.68 13.53
CA TYR A 706 51.52 -22.02 13.85
C TYR A 706 52.65 -22.44 12.93
N PHE A 707 53.65 -23.09 13.51
CA PHE A 707 54.57 -23.93 12.76
C PHE A 707 53.92 -25.28 12.53
N PRO A 708 53.71 -25.69 11.28
CA PRO A 708 53.42 -27.08 10.99
C PRO A 708 54.69 -27.88 11.22
N MET A 709 54.62 -28.86 12.13
CA MET A 709 55.73 -29.73 12.48
C MET A 709 55.31 -31.19 12.37
N TYR A 710 56.25 -32.05 12.01
CA TYR A 710 56.05 -33.51 12.02
C TYR A 710 57.04 -34.16 12.99
N LYS A 711 56.79 -35.42 13.34
CA LYS A 711 57.71 -36.20 14.19
C LYS A 711 58.69 -36.98 13.32
N ASN A 712 59.98 -36.73 13.50
CA ASN A 712 61.04 -37.51 12.84
C ASN A 712 61.19 -38.90 13.48
N GLU A 713 62.15 -39.71 13.00
CA GLU A 713 62.42 -41.06 13.52
C GLU A 713 62.87 -41.10 14.98
N ALA A 714 63.47 -40.00 15.47
CA ALA A 714 63.84 -39.82 16.88
C ALA A 714 62.67 -39.32 17.74
N ASN A 715 61.45 -39.21 17.18
CA ASN A 715 60.24 -38.67 17.82
C ASN A 715 60.40 -37.19 18.26
N GLU A 716 61.27 -36.44 17.58
CA GLU A 716 61.43 -35.00 17.75
C GLU A 716 60.52 -34.24 16.78
N LEU A 717 59.93 -33.12 17.21
CA LEU A 717 59.15 -32.26 16.31
C LEU A 717 60.11 -31.41 15.47
N VAL A 718 59.99 -31.55 14.16
CA VAL A 718 60.78 -30.82 13.16
C VAL A 718 59.84 -29.94 12.34
N PRO A 719 60.17 -28.64 12.14
CA PRO A 719 59.36 -27.77 11.29
C PRO A 719 59.39 -28.23 9.84
N ILE A 720 58.26 -28.09 9.17
CA ILE A 720 58.16 -28.33 7.73
C ILE A 720 58.78 -27.16 6.98
N ILE A 721 59.66 -27.48 6.04
CA ILE A 721 60.31 -26.51 5.15
C ILE A 721 59.59 -26.64 3.79
N GLY A 722 58.85 -25.60 3.42
CA GLY A 722 58.22 -25.48 2.10
C GLY A 722 59.20 -24.97 1.05
N LYS A 723 58.68 -24.63 -0.13
CA LYS A 723 59.46 -24.16 -1.28
C LYS A 723 60.24 -22.87 -1.00
N ASP A 724 59.67 -21.99 -0.16
CA ASP A 724 60.22 -20.67 0.17
C ASP A 724 60.82 -20.59 1.59
N GLY A 725 61.04 -21.73 2.25
CA GLY A 725 61.60 -21.80 3.61
C GLY A 725 60.63 -22.36 4.65
N PRO A 726 60.86 -22.14 5.96
CA PRO A 726 60.00 -22.65 7.03
C PRO A 726 58.55 -22.20 6.84
N LEU A 727 57.64 -23.17 6.82
CA LEU A 727 56.23 -22.88 6.60
C LEU A 727 55.61 -22.27 7.86
N LEU A 728 54.79 -21.24 7.69
CA LEU A 728 54.02 -20.60 8.74
C LEU A 728 52.55 -20.62 8.36
N ILE A 729 51.71 -21.02 9.31
CA ILE A 729 50.26 -21.06 9.15
C ILE A 729 49.67 -19.90 9.95
N PRO A 730 49.33 -18.76 9.32
CA PRO A 730 48.65 -17.68 9.99
C PRO A 730 47.22 -18.09 10.36
N LEU A 731 46.70 -17.54 11.47
CA LEU A 731 45.32 -17.79 11.87
C LEU A 731 44.33 -17.28 10.82
N GLU A 732 44.71 -16.23 10.10
CA GLU A 732 43.92 -15.55 9.07
C GLU A 732 43.77 -16.35 7.78
N LEU A 733 44.41 -17.52 7.67
CA LEU A 733 44.46 -18.33 6.45
C LEU A 733 43.07 -18.65 5.86
N ALA A 734 42.03 -18.70 6.70
CA ALA A 734 40.65 -18.96 6.30
C ALA A 734 39.71 -17.76 6.48
N ASN A 735 40.23 -16.56 6.80
CA ASN A 735 39.39 -15.41 7.18
C ASN A 735 38.33 -15.07 6.14
N GLN A 736 38.69 -15.06 4.84
CA GLN A 736 37.75 -14.72 3.79
C GLN A 736 36.59 -15.74 3.70
N GLU A 737 36.87 -17.03 3.76
CA GLU A 737 35.84 -18.06 3.72
C GLU A 737 35.06 -18.16 5.04
N ILE A 738 35.69 -17.87 6.17
CA ILE A 738 35.00 -17.74 7.47
C ILE A 738 34.02 -16.58 7.42
N GLN A 739 34.43 -15.41 6.90
CA GLN A 739 33.53 -14.28 6.70
C GLN A 739 32.36 -14.66 5.80
N ASN A 740 32.62 -15.31 4.66
CA ASN A 740 31.56 -15.78 3.77
C ASN A 740 30.58 -16.76 4.46
N LEU A 741 31.09 -17.67 5.30
CA LEU A 741 30.27 -18.61 6.06
C LEU A 741 29.41 -17.89 7.11
N VAL A 742 29.98 -16.92 7.83
CA VAL A 742 29.27 -16.10 8.81
C VAL A 742 28.19 -15.27 8.12
N THR A 743 28.51 -14.56 7.05
CA THR A 743 27.54 -13.81 6.25
C THR A 743 26.42 -14.70 5.75
N ARG A 744 26.73 -15.89 5.21
CA ARG A 744 25.69 -16.84 4.77
C ARG A 744 24.78 -17.27 5.92
N ARG A 745 25.32 -17.55 7.11
CA ARG A 745 24.52 -17.90 8.29
C ARG A 745 23.65 -16.74 8.76
N GLU A 746 24.14 -15.52 8.70
CA GLU A 746 23.37 -14.31 9.02
C GLU A 746 22.22 -14.12 8.02
N GLU A 747 22.49 -14.25 6.72
CA GLU A 747 21.47 -14.21 5.67
C GLU A 747 20.42 -15.32 5.87
N GLU A 748 20.83 -16.54 6.18
CA GLU A 748 19.93 -17.65 6.50
C GLU A 748 19.12 -17.41 7.78
N ALA A 749 19.71 -16.79 8.80
CA ALA A 749 19.03 -16.46 10.06
C ALA A 749 18.00 -15.35 9.84
N ILE A 750 18.34 -14.32 9.07
CA ILE A 750 17.41 -13.27 8.64
C ILE A 750 16.27 -13.86 7.81
N ALA A 751 16.58 -14.75 6.86
CA ALA A 751 15.58 -15.44 6.04
C ALA A 751 14.65 -16.32 6.89
N ARG A 752 15.19 -17.04 7.88
CA ARG A 752 14.40 -17.83 8.84
C ARG A 752 13.53 -16.96 9.76
N GLY A 753 14.05 -15.83 10.22
CA GLY A 753 13.30 -14.83 10.99
C GLY A 753 12.12 -14.27 10.19
N ALA A 754 12.37 -13.85 8.95
CA ALA A 754 11.35 -13.35 8.03
C ALA A 754 10.30 -14.42 7.68
N ALA A 755 10.70 -15.69 7.53
CA ALA A 755 9.78 -16.80 7.30
C ALA A 755 8.90 -17.10 8.53
N SER A 756 9.47 -17.04 9.73
CA SER A 756 8.75 -17.19 11.00
C SER A 756 7.71 -16.06 11.20
N ASP A 757 8.07 -14.81 10.87
CA ASP A 757 7.15 -13.68 10.96
C ASP A 757 6.03 -13.73 9.91
N LYS A 758 6.34 -14.19 8.69
CA LYS A 758 5.31 -14.50 7.69
C LYS A 758 4.38 -15.61 8.17
N ALA A 759 4.88 -16.65 8.84
CA ALA A 759 4.08 -17.73 9.40
C ALA A 759 3.18 -17.24 10.56
N LYS A 760 3.69 -16.38 11.45
CA LYS A 760 2.90 -15.73 12.52
C LYS A 760 1.82 -14.81 11.95
N LYS A 761 2.13 -14.01 10.92
CA LYS A 761 1.13 -13.17 10.22
C LYS A 761 0.05 -14.02 9.53
N ARG A 762 0.42 -15.15 8.91
CA ARG A 762 -0.54 -16.11 8.33
C ARG A 762 -1.47 -16.73 9.38
N ARG A 763 -0.92 -17.15 10.53
CA ARG A 763 -1.73 -17.66 11.66
C ARG A 763 -2.68 -16.60 12.22
N ARG A 764 -2.23 -15.36 12.39
CA ARG A 764 -3.09 -14.24 12.82
C ARG A 764 -4.24 -13.95 11.83
N ARG A 765 -3.98 -14.03 10.52
CA ARG A 765 -5.02 -13.90 9.50
C ARG A 765 -6.02 -15.06 9.52
N GLN A 766 -5.56 -16.30 9.72
CA GLN A 766 -6.45 -17.45 9.84
C GLN A 766 -7.30 -17.44 11.11
N SER A 767 -6.81 -16.86 12.21
CA SER A 767 -7.61 -16.68 13.44
C SER A 767 -8.59 -15.51 13.39
N GLN A 768 -8.50 -14.64 12.38
CA GLN A 768 -9.39 -13.47 12.20
C GLN A 768 -10.45 -13.67 11.11
N THR A 769 -10.41 -14.78 10.36
CA THR A 769 -11.53 -15.18 9.49
C THR A 769 -12.74 -15.53 10.37
N PRO A 770 -13.90 -14.86 10.20
CA PRO A 770 -15.10 -15.17 10.98
C PRO A 770 -15.48 -16.63 10.76
N LYS A 771 -15.72 -17.39 11.85
CA LYS A 771 -16.39 -18.68 11.75
C LYS A 771 -17.74 -18.43 11.09
N GLU A 772 -17.93 -18.94 9.87
CA GLU A 772 -19.25 -19.06 9.28
C GLU A 772 -20.14 -19.81 10.28
N ILE A 773 -21.20 -19.12 10.70
CA ILE A 773 -22.26 -19.67 11.50
C ILE A 773 -22.96 -20.70 10.61
N LEU A 774 -22.69 -21.98 10.86
CA LEU A 774 -23.46 -23.07 10.26
C LEU A 774 -24.93 -22.91 10.67
N PRO A 775 -25.89 -23.02 9.74
CA PRO A 775 -27.30 -23.00 10.09
C PRO A 775 -27.61 -24.22 10.96
N SER A 776 -28.27 -23.98 12.09
CA SER A 776 -28.88 -25.02 12.91
C SER A 776 -29.86 -25.81 12.04
N MET A 777 -29.51 -27.05 11.72
CA MET A 777 -30.48 -28.03 11.26
C MET A 777 -31.31 -28.47 12.46
N ASP A 778 -32.60 -28.15 12.41
CA ASP A 778 -33.65 -28.75 13.21
C ASP A 778 -33.69 -30.26 12.93
N ASP A 779 -33.34 -31.06 13.94
CA ASP A 779 -33.69 -32.48 13.98
C ASP A 779 -35.13 -32.61 14.47
N GLY A 780 -36.02 -32.89 13.52
CA GLY A 780 -37.31 -33.51 13.80
C GLY A 780 -37.20 -35.03 13.69
N GLY A 781 -37.52 -35.74 14.78
CA GLY A 781 -37.97 -37.13 14.80
C GLY A 781 -39.05 -37.27 15.89
N ALA A 782 -40.13 -38.04 15.80
CA ALA A 782 -40.46 -39.21 14.97
C ALA A 782 -39.38 -40.29 14.93
#